data_AF-A0AAJ7NDK5-F1
#
_entry.id   AF-A0AAJ7NDK5-F1
#
_cell.length_a   1.000
_cell.length_b   1.000
_cell.length_c   1.000
_cell.angle_alpha   90.00
_cell.angle_beta   90.00
_cell.angle_gamma   90.00
#
_symmetry.space_group_name_H-M   'P 1'
#
loop_
_entity.id
_entity.type
_entity.pdbx_description
1 polymer ?
#
loop_
_entity_poly.entity_id
_entity_poly.type
_entity_poly.pdbx_seq_one_letter_code
_entity_poly.pdbx_strand_id
1 'polypeptide(L)'
;MSREKFVSVFRRSVNMDTDRDLKVALGWNRVNMRLVGIWPEPIKKNERWQDFKVLFFLMVISFFGVGPQTANLYFIGRDLQLVTENLSTANIPGINALMKLIFSWYYKNSFKPLVQTFYDDWRTPLTEEEKAIMMKGAKSGRLISVWCSALTLLMVTLYLSSRSYIVYRSDIQNEEKYRLLLYPGYVPYDIRRVTLLIFANVGQVVAGYSAVIYYTTVDTFIAMLVIHLTGQFQILRNKLEKLMGDENGDRSSYEIQQELVSIVKRHEHLNWSASKIDNCFSTLLLIQMLLCTIELCLQGFYFFKVILRNENGLLSVDFAFFITFVCFILVHIFIYCYIGDMLIVECKELSDSVYKSNWFNVSPPNQAKQILFIMTRSTRPLSLTAGKFGTFSMEMFSTILKTAMGYMSVLLTVSDRILLTYYISLKISRVDYCNLQQREMEFAMGWNRYNLTLLGVWPEPRETSSLSRFLSNLIFWFGTVVTVTFICAPQTAYLVLRSSSLDEAIENLSVNVPIAFAVVKQAVLWYRKKALALLVSQILDDWREPIGSQDRETMLKNAKLSRITSIVCSFLTYFLLVTFISLQVWNNMQNTSEADLGGLLHPAMFPYDTQKSPNFEITWLGQFIGTVLTAICYSSFDTFLAVLVLHLCGQITVLRVTLESLARKQNDSSKFFKDLGLIVDRHDQLFRFAIIVEDCFNLTLLVQISISTAMFCLTGYRIIKSLDEDEQPDGQIVGLAFFLIHVIYTMLHLFIYCYVGEMLLEQSTGVAESAYDCNWHDLSPRQALSLVIVMCRARAAFQLTAGKFRPFSLELFNAILKTSAGYLSVLLAMKDRLD
;
A
#
# COMPACT_ATOMS: atom_id res chain seq x y z
N MET A 1 -23.31 51.63 36.48
CA MET A 1 -23.46 50.55 35.48
C MET A 1 -23.58 49.24 36.25
N SER A 2 -24.69 48.51 36.19
CA SER A 2 -24.90 47.31 37.02
C SER A 2 -23.90 46.20 36.64
N ARG A 3 -23.50 45.38 37.63
CA ARG A 3 -22.55 44.27 37.47
C ARG A 3 -22.95 43.31 36.34
N GLU A 4 -24.26 43.13 36.11
CA GLU A 4 -24.81 42.37 34.99
C GLU A 4 -24.59 43.03 33.62
N LYS A 5 -24.64 44.37 33.54
CA LYS A 5 -24.35 45.13 32.32
C LYS A 5 -22.87 45.04 31.97
N PHE A 6 -21.98 45.00 32.96
CA PHE A 6 -20.54 44.80 32.75
C PHE A 6 -20.23 43.35 32.32
N VAL A 7 -20.80 42.35 32.99
CA VAL A 7 -20.61 40.92 32.63
C VAL A 7 -21.17 40.62 31.24
N SER A 8 -22.31 41.20 30.86
CA SER A 8 -22.88 41.04 29.51
C SER A 8 -22.05 41.72 28.42
N VAL A 9 -21.52 42.93 28.67
CA VAL A 9 -20.61 43.63 27.73
C VAL A 9 -19.28 42.87 27.59
N PHE A 10 -18.71 42.41 28.71
CA PHE A 10 -17.46 41.63 28.72
C PHE A 10 -17.64 40.29 27.98
N ARG A 11 -18.72 39.55 28.28
CA ARG A 11 -19.05 38.29 27.58
C ARG A 11 -19.29 38.50 26.09
N ARG A 12 -19.86 39.65 25.70
CA ARG A 12 -20.07 40.02 24.29
C ARG A 12 -18.75 40.38 23.60
N SER A 13 -17.82 41.04 24.28
CA SER A 13 -16.47 41.33 23.77
C SER A 13 -15.65 40.05 23.56
N VAL A 14 -15.61 39.17 24.56
CA VAL A 14 -14.89 37.89 24.49
C VAL A 14 -15.45 37.02 23.36
N ASN A 15 -16.77 36.91 23.23
CA ASN A 15 -17.39 36.16 22.13
C ASN A 15 -17.08 36.75 20.75
N MET A 16 -16.94 38.08 20.63
CA MET A 16 -16.56 38.72 19.36
C MET A 16 -15.12 38.42 18.96
N ASP A 17 -14.18 38.42 19.92
CA ASP A 17 -12.78 38.10 19.65
C ASP A 17 -12.61 36.63 19.28
N THR A 18 -13.27 35.72 20.01
CA THR A 18 -13.29 34.28 19.66
C THR A 18 -13.86 34.04 18.27
N ASP A 19 -14.97 34.70 17.90
CA ASP A 19 -15.55 34.56 16.55
C ASP A 19 -14.63 35.11 15.45
N ARG A 20 -13.84 36.15 15.73
CA ARG A 20 -12.83 36.68 14.81
C ARG A 20 -11.68 35.69 14.62
N ASP A 21 -11.17 35.13 15.70
CA ASP A 21 -10.06 34.18 15.68
C ASP A 21 -10.46 32.87 14.98
N LEU A 22 -11.67 32.38 15.27
CA LEU A 22 -12.28 31.22 14.63
C LEU A 22 -12.50 31.43 13.12
N LYS A 23 -12.84 32.66 12.69
CA LYS A 23 -12.89 33.02 11.26
C LYS A 23 -11.51 32.97 10.61
N VAL A 24 -10.44 33.31 11.32
CA VAL A 24 -9.06 33.18 10.80
C VAL A 24 -8.69 31.70 10.66
N ALA A 25 -8.99 30.88 11.67
CA ALA A 25 -8.64 29.46 11.71
C ALA A 25 -9.40 28.61 10.67
N LEU A 26 -10.72 28.80 10.56
CA LEU A 26 -11.60 27.94 9.76
C LEU A 26 -12.12 28.61 8.48
N GLY A 27 -12.10 29.94 8.40
CA GLY A 27 -12.92 30.70 7.45
C GLY A 27 -12.69 30.31 5.98
N TRP A 28 -11.44 30.17 5.55
CA TRP A 28 -11.12 29.81 4.16
C TRP A 28 -11.62 28.42 3.79
N ASN A 29 -11.25 27.41 4.57
CA ASN A 29 -11.68 26.03 4.36
C ASN A 29 -13.20 25.87 4.50
N ARG A 30 -13.82 26.58 5.47
CA ARG A 30 -15.27 26.58 5.68
C ARG A 30 -16.04 27.14 4.49
N VAL A 31 -15.57 28.22 3.87
CA VAL A 31 -16.20 28.79 2.68
C VAL A 31 -16.10 27.82 1.50
N ASN A 32 -14.90 27.31 1.21
CA ASN A 32 -14.69 26.39 0.09
C ASN A 32 -15.48 25.07 0.25
N MET A 33 -15.45 24.45 1.44
CA MET A 33 -16.22 23.22 1.71
C MET A 33 -17.75 23.45 1.69
N ARG A 34 -18.24 24.63 2.06
CA ARG A 34 -19.68 24.97 1.98
C ARG A 34 -20.15 25.27 0.55
N LEU A 35 -19.29 25.90 -0.25
CA LEU A 35 -19.55 26.10 -1.67
C LEU A 35 -19.85 24.75 -2.33
N VAL A 36 -18.99 23.78 -2.01
CA VAL A 36 -19.05 22.40 -2.45
C VAL A 36 -20.17 21.55 -1.80
N GLY A 37 -20.53 21.80 -0.54
CA GLY A 37 -21.55 21.02 0.19
C GLY A 37 -21.01 19.90 1.09
N ILE A 38 -19.69 19.83 1.29
CA ILE A 38 -19.04 18.81 2.14
C ILE A 38 -18.72 19.29 3.57
N TRP A 39 -18.94 20.58 3.88
CA TRP A 39 -18.64 21.09 5.22
C TRP A 39 -19.48 20.37 6.29
N PRO A 40 -18.85 19.71 7.29
CA PRO A 40 -19.56 19.00 8.34
C PRO A 40 -20.09 20.01 9.37
N GLU A 41 -21.30 20.54 9.14
CA GLU A 41 -21.93 21.40 10.16
C GLU A 41 -22.24 20.57 11.41
N PRO A 42 -21.81 21.02 12.61
CA PRO A 42 -22.15 20.35 13.86
C PRO A 42 -23.64 20.47 14.20
N ILE A 43 -24.32 21.50 13.67
CA ILE A 43 -25.73 21.80 13.93
C ILE A 43 -26.55 21.40 12.69
N LYS A 44 -27.67 20.69 12.91
CA LYS A 44 -28.58 20.22 11.85
C LYS A 44 -29.20 21.39 11.07
N LYS A 45 -28.61 21.76 9.94
CA LYS A 45 -29.27 22.51 8.86
C LYS A 45 -29.45 21.59 7.65
N ASN A 46 -30.50 21.86 6.84
CA ASN A 46 -30.90 21.16 5.61
C ASN A 46 -29.78 20.33 4.93
N GLU A 47 -29.56 19.09 5.41
CA GLU A 47 -28.50 18.21 4.90
C GLU A 47 -28.78 17.82 3.44
N ARG A 48 -30.07 17.69 3.09
CA ARG A 48 -30.53 17.36 1.72
C ARG A 48 -30.00 18.30 0.64
N TRP A 49 -29.93 19.61 0.92
CA TRP A 49 -29.47 20.58 -0.07
C TRP A 49 -27.95 20.50 -0.28
N GLN A 50 -27.21 20.17 0.77
CA GLN A 50 -25.77 19.93 0.68
C GLN A 50 -25.46 18.65 -0.11
N ASP A 51 -26.24 17.60 0.12
CA ASP A 51 -26.09 16.34 -0.63
C ASP A 51 -26.45 16.53 -2.11
N PHE A 52 -27.47 17.36 -2.41
CA PHE A 52 -27.80 17.75 -3.78
C PHE A 52 -26.65 18.46 -4.49
N LYS A 53 -25.95 19.39 -3.80
CA LYS A 53 -24.76 20.04 -4.37
C LYS A 53 -23.66 19.05 -4.71
N VAL A 54 -23.35 18.15 -3.78
CA VAL A 54 -22.33 17.11 -3.97
C VAL A 54 -22.68 16.27 -5.20
N LEU A 55 -23.93 15.82 -5.30
CA LEU A 55 -24.41 15.03 -6.43
C LEU A 55 -24.34 15.81 -7.75
N PHE A 56 -24.74 17.09 -7.75
CA PHE A 56 -24.67 17.97 -8.91
C PHE A 56 -23.24 18.09 -9.44
N PHE A 57 -22.29 18.43 -8.59
CA PHE A 57 -20.89 18.58 -9.01
C PHE A 57 -20.22 17.25 -9.36
N LEU A 58 -20.58 16.16 -8.67
CA LEU A 58 -20.14 14.82 -9.04
C LEU A 58 -20.59 14.47 -10.47
N MET A 59 -21.86 14.77 -10.80
CA MET A 59 -22.39 14.59 -12.14
C MET A 59 -21.70 15.50 -13.17
N VAL A 60 -21.47 16.77 -12.85
CA VAL A 60 -20.78 17.71 -13.76
C VAL A 60 -19.35 17.26 -14.06
N ILE A 61 -18.56 16.91 -13.04
CA ILE A 61 -17.17 16.45 -13.21
C ILE A 61 -17.13 15.12 -13.97
N SER A 62 -18.05 14.21 -13.68
CA SER A 62 -18.12 12.91 -14.38
C SER A 62 -18.56 13.07 -15.83
N PHE A 63 -19.59 13.88 -16.11
CA PHE A 63 -20.19 13.98 -17.43
C PHE A 63 -19.41 14.88 -18.40
N PHE A 64 -18.82 15.98 -17.92
CA PHE A 64 -18.07 16.92 -18.77
C PHE A 64 -16.54 16.78 -18.65
N GLY A 65 -16.04 16.25 -17.54
CA GLY A 65 -14.61 16.07 -17.29
C GLY A 65 -14.14 14.65 -17.56
N VAL A 66 -14.22 13.79 -16.53
CA VAL A 66 -13.57 12.47 -16.48
C VAL A 66 -14.18 11.47 -17.45
N GLY A 67 -15.51 11.43 -17.58
CA GLY A 67 -16.21 10.46 -18.43
C GLY A 67 -15.83 10.56 -19.90
N PRO A 68 -15.95 11.74 -20.55
CA PRO A 68 -15.53 11.93 -21.93
C PRO A 68 -14.06 11.61 -22.16
N GLN A 69 -13.19 11.99 -21.23
CA GLN A 69 -11.75 11.71 -21.32
C GLN A 69 -11.46 10.21 -21.21
N THR A 70 -12.10 9.52 -20.27
CA THR A 70 -11.93 8.06 -20.09
C THR A 70 -12.48 7.29 -21.28
N ALA A 71 -13.61 7.72 -21.84
CA ALA A 71 -14.12 7.16 -23.09
C ALA A 71 -13.15 7.42 -24.26
N ASN A 72 -12.50 8.59 -24.29
CA ASN A 72 -11.52 8.93 -25.32
C ASN A 72 -10.33 7.98 -25.35
N LEU A 73 -9.89 7.46 -24.18
CA LEU A 73 -8.79 6.50 -24.08
C LEU A 73 -9.02 5.24 -24.94
N TYR A 74 -10.27 4.84 -25.15
CA TYR A 74 -10.61 3.73 -26.05
C TYR A 74 -10.28 4.04 -27.52
N PHE A 75 -10.46 5.30 -27.94
CA PHE A 75 -10.26 5.74 -29.33
C PHE A 75 -8.81 6.14 -29.62
N ILE A 76 -8.17 6.84 -28.69
CA ILE A 76 -6.76 7.27 -28.82
C ILE A 76 -5.77 6.21 -28.35
N GLY A 77 -6.27 5.06 -27.88
CA GLY A 77 -5.50 3.97 -27.29
C GLY A 77 -4.43 3.34 -28.18
N ARG A 78 -4.24 3.83 -29.42
CA ARG A 78 -3.16 3.40 -30.33
C ARG A 78 -1.92 4.30 -30.28
N ASP A 79 -2.03 5.46 -29.65
CA ASP A 79 -0.97 6.46 -29.57
C ASP A 79 -0.64 6.73 -28.09
N LEU A 80 0.51 6.22 -27.65
CA LEU A 80 0.97 6.34 -26.26
C LEU A 80 1.15 7.80 -25.84
N GLN A 81 1.51 8.69 -26.76
CA GLN A 81 1.66 10.11 -26.49
C GLN A 81 0.30 10.75 -26.20
N LEU A 82 -0.70 10.48 -27.04
CA LEU A 82 -2.07 10.98 -26.83
C LEU A 82 -2.73 10.38 -25.59
N VAL A 83 -2.49 9.08 -25.31
CA VAL A 83 -2.94 8.42 -24.08
C VAL A 83 -2.32 9.07 -22.86
N THR A 84 -1.00 9.30 -22.88
CA THR A 84 -0.28 9.92 -21.76
C THR A 84 -0.75 11.35 -21.54
N GLU A 85 -0.93 12.13 -22.61
CA GLU A 85 -1.50 13.48 -22.54
C GLU A 85 -2.90 13.47 -21.94
N ASN A 86 -3.78 12.55 -22.36
CA ASN A 86 -5.15 12.47 -21.83
C ASN A 86 -5.16 12.08 -20.34
N LEU A 87 -4.32 11.10 -19.96
CA LEU A 87 -4.20 10.63 -18.59
C LEU A 87 -3.62 11.70 -17.65
N SER A 88 -2.53 12.37 -18.06
CA SER A 88 -1.80 13.31 -17.22
C SER A 88 -2.52 14.65 -17.04
N THR A 89 -3.23 15.14 -18.07
CA THR A 89 -3.78 16.52 -18.06
C THR A 89 -4.97 16.70 -17.15
N ALA A 90 -6.03 15.90 -17.32
CA ALA A 90 -7.28 16.11 -16.59
C ALA A 90 -7.99 14.83 -16.16
N ASN A 91 -7.61 13.66 -16.70
CA ASN A 91 -8.27 12.41 -16.38
C ASN A 91 -7.90 11.95 -14.97
N ILE A 92 -6.61 11.70 -14.71
CA ILE A 92 -6.15 11.27 -13.38
C ILE A 92 -6.40 12.36 -12.31
N PRO A 93 -6.10 13.65 -12.53
CA PRO A 93 -6.45 14.71 -11.57
C PRO A 93 -7.96 14.81 -11.31
N GLY A 94 -8.78 14.60 -12.33
CA GLY A 94 -10.24 14.58 -12.23
C GLY A 94 -10.76 13.37 -11.46
N ILE A 95 -10.20 12.18 -11.69
CA ILE A 95 -10.49 10.96 -10.90
C ILE A 95 -10.12 11.22 -9.44
N ASN A 96 -8.96 11.81 -9.18
CA ASN A 96 -8.52 12.13 -7.83
C ASN A 96 -9.48 13.10 -7.12
N ALA A 97 -9.92 14.16 -7.82
CA ALA A 97 -10.94 15.08 -7.31
C ALA A 97 -12.29 14.38 -7.02
N LEU A 98 -12.75 13.47 -7.90
CA LEU A 98 -13.95 12.67 -7.68
C LEU A 98 -13.80 11.74 -6.46
N MET A 99 -12.66 11.09 -6.31
CA MET A 99 -12.38 10.22 -5.17
C MET A 99 -12.39 11.01 -3.86
N LYS A 100 -11.72 12.17 -3.82
CA LYS A 100 -11.76 13.09 -2.67
C LYS A 100 -13.17 13.54 -2.33
N LEU A 101 -13.99 13.84 -3.34
CA LEU A 101 -15.40 14.20 -3.14
C LEU A 101 -16.22 13.06 -2.54
N ILE A 102 -16.14 11.86 -3.13
CA ILE A 102 -16.89 10.67 -2.68
C ILE A 102 -16.46 10.29 -1.26
N PHE A 103 -15.16 10.24 -0.98
CA PHE A 103 -14.63 9.95 0.36
C PHE A 103 -15.08 10.98 1.39
N SER A 104 -14.97 12.27 1.07
CA SER A 104 -15.37 13.34 1.99
C SER A 104 -16.87 13.31 2.28
N TRP A 105 -17.68 12.95 1.29
CA TRP A 105 -19.12 12.77 1.47
C TRP A 105 -19.42 11.54 2.34
N TYR A 106 -18.77 10.40 2.07
CA TYR A 106 -18.94 9.16 2.85
C TYR A 106 -18.56 9.35 4.33
N TYR A 107 -17.44 10.02 4.61
CA TYR A 107 -16.95 10.26 5.98
C TYR A 107 -17.50 11.55 6.63
N LYS A 108 -18.39 12.29 5.97
CA LYS A 108 -18.95 13.57 6.46
C LYS A 108 -19.45 13.50 7.91
N ASN A 109 -20.13 12.41 8.27
CA ASN A 109 -20.62 12.21 9.64
C ASN A 109 -19.49 11.92 10.65
N SER A 110 -18.40 11.29 10.21
CA SER A 110 -17.22 11.06 11.04
C SER A 110 -16.40 12.34 11.26
N PHE A 111 -16.52 13.34 10.38
CA PHE A 111 -15.85 14.64 10.54
C PHE A 111 -16.56 15.58 11.53
N LYS A 112 -17.88 15.45 11.71
CA LYS A 112 -18.66 16.27 12.64
C LYS A 112 -18.06 16.35 14.05
N PRO A 113 -17.71 15.24 14.73
CA PRO A 113 -17.16 15.32 16.07
C PRO A 113 -15.75 15.94 16.10
N LEU A 114 -14.93 15.76 15.05
CA LEU A 114 -13.61 16.43 14.94
C LEU A 114 -13.74 17.94 14.83
N VAL A 115 -14.66 18.41 13.98
CA VAL A 115 -14.94 19.84 13.82
C VAL A 115 -15.60 20.42 15.08
N GLN A 116 -16.41 19.63 15.79
CA GLN A 116 -16.97 20.02 17.08
C GLN A 116 -15.87 20.22 18.13
N THR A 117 -14.94 19.26 18.28
CA THR A 117 -13.76 19.41 19.14
C THR A 117 -12.98 20.67 18.79
N PHE A 118 -12.76 20.94 17.50
CA PHE A 118 -12.10 22.16 17.05
C PHE A 118 -12.84 23.41 17.55
N TYR A 119 -14.18 23.48 17.39
CA TYR A 119 -14.96 24.61 17.90
C TYR A 119 -14.87 24.76 19.42
N ASP A 120 -14.89 23.65 20.14
CA ASP A 120 -14.84 23.64 21.60
C ASP A 120 -13.48 24.13 22.10
N ASP A 121 -12.38 23.73 21.47
CA ASP A 121 -11.02 24.19 21.79
C ASP A 121 -10.83 25.71 21.63
N TRP A 122 -11.48 26.32 20.63
CA TRP A 122 -11.42 27.78 20.44
C TRP A 122 -12.38 28.53 21.38
N ARG A 123 -13.40 27.87 21.91
CA ARG A 123 -14.39 28.45 22.83
C ARG A 123 -13.99 28.31 24.30
N THR A 124 -13.12 27.36 24.62
CA THR A 124 -12.54 27.28 25.95
C THR A 124 -11.73 28.55 26.26
N PRO A 125 -11.76 29.05 27.51
CA PRO A 125 -10.93 30.18 27.90
C PRO A 125 -9.45 29.81 27.79
N LEU A 126 -8.72 30.52 26.92
CA LEU A 126 -7.30 30.32 26.65
C LEU A 126 -6.47 31.39 27.35
N THR A 127 -5.31 31.00 27.88
CA THR A 127 -4.26 31.95 28.28
C THR A 127 -3.66 32.64 27.04
N GLU A 128 -3.01 33.80 27.22
CA GLU A 128 -2.37 34.52 26.11
C GLU A 128 -1.31 33.67 25.39
N GLU A 129 -0.59 32.81 26.12
CA GLU A 129 0.40 31.88 25.55
C GLU A 129 -0.28 30.79 24.70
N GLU A 130 -1.33 30.15 25.21
CA GLU A 130 -2.11 29.14 24.48
C GLU A 130 -2.77 29.74 23.23
N LYS A 131 -3.33 30.95 23.36
CA LYS A 131 -3.93 31.70 22.26
C LYS A 131 -2.89 32.02 21.19
N ALA A 132 -1.68 32.42 21.57
CA ALA A 132 -0.59 32.68 20.62
C ALA A 132 -0.19 31.42 19.83
N ILE A 133 -0.09 30.26 20.50
CA ILE A 133 0.19 28.97 19.85
C ILE A 133 -0.90 28.62 18.83
N MET A 134 -2.17 28.67 19.24
CA MET A 134 -3.30 28.36 18.35
C MET A 134 -3.40 29.34 17.18
N MET A 135 -3.15 30.64 17.42
CA MET A 135 -3.16 31.65 16.37
C MET A 135 -1.99 31.50 15.39
N LYS A 136 -0.82 31.07 15.85
CA LYS A 136 0.31 30.73 14.96
C LYS A 136 -0.08 29.59 14.03
N GLY A 137 -0.61 28.50 14.57
CA GLY A 137 -1.12 27.36 13.79
C GLY A 137 -2.22 27.76 12.80
N ALA A 138 -3.20 28.54 13.25
CA ALA A 138 -4.29 29.05 12.41
C ALA A 138 -3.80 29.90 11.23
N LYS A 139 -2.84 30.81 11.47
CA LYS A 139 -2.24 31.64 10.41
C LYS A 139 -1.45 30.79 9.40
N SER A 140 -0.65 29.84 9.88
CA SER A 140 0.10 28.91 9.02
C SER A 140 -0.83 28.03 8.18
N GLY A 141 -1.85 27.44 8.80
CA GLY A 141 -2.86 26.64 8.10
C GLY A 141 -3.60 27.46 7.04
N ARG A 142 -4.01 28.69 7.36
CA ARG A 142 -4.65 29.59 6.39
C ARG A 142 -3.72 29.95 5.23
N LEU A 143 -2.45 30.24 5.52
CA LEU A 143 -1.45 30.57 4.51
C LEU A 143 -1.27 29.40 3.53
N ILE A 144 -1.10 28.18 4.05
CA ILE A 144 -1.03 26.95 3.26
C ILE A 144 -2.29 26.82 2.39
N SER A 145 -3.48 26.96 2.98
CA SER A 145 -4.73 26.82 2.24
C SER A 145 -4.87 27.83 1.08
N VAL A 146 -4.53 29.09 1.33
CA VAL A 146 -4.63 30.15 0.31
C VAL A 146 -3.64 29.92 -0.83
N TRP A 147 -2.38 29.61 -0.52
CA TRP A 147 -1.36 29.37 -1.54
C TRP A 147 -1.63 28.10 -2.36
N CYS A 148 -2.12 27.03 -1.73
CA CYS A 148 -2.53 25.83 -2.47
C CYS A 148 -3.67 26.15 -3.44
N SER A 149 -4.74 26.77 -2.93
CA SER A 149 -5.88 27.16 -3.78
C SER A 149 -5.43 28.09 -4.93
N ALA A 150 -4.54 29.05 -4.67
CA ALA A 150 -4.02 29.96 -5.69
C ALA A 150 -3.18 29.23 -6.75
N LEU A 151 -2.27 28.34 -6.33
CA LEU A 151 -1.41 27.57 -7.22
C LEU A 151 -2.24 26.65 -8.12
N THR A 152 -3.24 25.96 -7.57
CA THR A 152 -4.11 25.07 -8.37
C THR A 152 -5.02 25.83 -9.32
N LEU A 153 -5.49 27.01 -8.90
CA LEU A 153 -6.32 27.86 -9.74
C LEU A 153 -5.49 28.40 -10.90
N LEU A 154 -4.25 28.84 -10.62
CA LEU A 154 -3.31 29.27 -11.64
C LEU A 154 -3.04 28.15 -12.65
N MET A 155 -2.75 26.94 -12.17
CA MET A 155 -2.50 25.76 -13.02
C MET A 155 -3.65 25.50 -14.00
N VAL A 156 -4.90 25.42 -13.50
CA VAL A 156 -6.05 25.13 -14.37
C VAL A 156 -6.35 26.29 -15.33
N THR A 157 -6.11 27.53 -14.89
CA THR A 157 -6.32 28.72 -15.71
C THR A 157 -5.33 28.78 -16.86
N LEU A 158 -4.05 28.49 -16.59
CA LEU A 158 -3.00 28.40 -17.62
C LEU A 158 -3.28 27.28 -18.63
N TYR A 159 -3.78 26.15 -18.16
CA TYR A 159 -4.19 25.06 -19.05
C TYR A 159 -5.36 25.47 -19.96
N LEU A 160 -6.44 25.98 -19.35
CA LEU A 160 -7.64 26.39 -20.09
C LEU A 160 -7.32 27.51 -21.08
N SER A 161 -6.47 28.48 -20.70
CA SER A 161 -6.08 29.57 -21.61
C SER A 161 -5.23 29.06 -22.78
N SER A 162 -4.26 28.16 -22.54
CA SER A 162 -3.48 27.51 -23.60
C SER A 162 -4.39 26.79 -24.59
N ARG A 163 -5.32 25.97 -24.06
CA ARG A 163 -6.27 25.21 -24.89
C ARG A 163 -7.25 26.10 -25.63
N SER A 164 -7.77 27.15 -25.00
CA SER A 164 -8.64 28.13 -25.68
C SER A 164 -7.93 28.81 -26.85
N TYR A 165 -6.64 29.13 -26.69
CA TYR A 165 -5.84 29.71 -27.78
C TYR A 165 -5.65 28.73 -28.94
N ILE A 166 -5.37 27.45 -28.65
CA ILE A 166 -5.24 26.39 -29.67
C ILE A 166 -6.55 26.20 -30.44
N VAL A 167 -7.69 26.13 -29.72
CA VAL A 167 -9.02 26.00 -30.33
C VAL A 167 -9.31 27.21 -31.23
N TYR A 168 -9.08 28.43 -30.73
CA TYR A 168 -9.29 29.67 -31.49
C TYR A 168 -8.45 29.73 -32.76
N ARG A 169 -7.15 29.37 -32.68
CA ARG A 169 -6.26 29.36 -33.85
C ARG A 169 -6.69 28.31 -34.87
N SER A 170 -7.11 27.13 -34.42
CA SER A 170 -7.61 26.06 -35.28
C SER A 170 -8.88 26.44 -36.02
N ASP A 171 -9.83 27.10 -35.34
CA ASP A 171 -11.10 27.55 -35.93
C ASP A 171 -10.89 28.62 -37.01
N ILE A 172 -9.86 29.48 -36.87
CA ILE A 172 -9.50 30.47 -37.91
C ILE A 172 -8.86 29.81 -39.14
N GLN A 173 -8.10 28.72 -38.96
CA GLN A 173 -7.33 28.10 -40.04
C GLN A 173 -8.12 27.06 -40.86
N ASN A 174 -9.11 26.39 -40.27
CA ASN A 174 -9.86 25.30 -40.91
C ASN A 174 -11.37 25.59 -40.88
N GLU A 175 -11.94 26.07 -42.00
CA GLU A 175 -13.39 26.33 -42.13
C GLU A 175 -14.20 25.00 -42.10
N GLU A 176 -14.60 24.57 -40.90
CA GLU A 176 -15.60 23.52 -40.59
C GLU A 176 -15.12 22.07 -40.42
N LYS A 177 -13.92 21.68 -40.89
CA LYS A 177 -13.57 20.25 -40.96
C LYS A 177 -13.17 19.59 -39.63
N TYR A 178 -12.63 20.33 -38.65
CA TYR A 178 -12.19 19.79 -37.35
C TYR A 178 -12.37 20.81 -36.21
N ARG A 179 -13.45 20.69 -35.42
CA ARG A 179 -13.64 21.50 -34.20
C ARG A 179 -13.11 20.78 -32.97
N LEU A 180 -12.43 21.50 -32.09
CA LEU A 180 -11.70 20.96 -30.93
C LEU A 180 -12.41 21.27 -29.60
N LEU A 181 -12.37 20.31 -28.67
CA LEU A 181 -12.78 20.50 -27.27
C LEU A 181 -11.62 21.04 -26.43
N LEU A 182 -11.93 21.77 -25.35
CA LEU A 182 -10.92 22.30 -24.42
C LEU A 182 -10.14 21.16 -23.75
N TYR A 183 -10.85 20.17 -23.21
CA TYR A 183 -10.27 18.89 -22.81
C TYR A 183 -10.55 17.84 -23.90
N PRO A 184 -9.52 17.20 -24.48
CA PRO A 184 -9.70 16.12 -25.46
C PRO A 184 -10.53 14.98 -24.88
N GLY A 185 -11.69 14.70 -25.47
CA GLY A 185 -12.67 13.76 -24.94
C GLY A 185 -13.59 13.21 -26.02
N TYR A 186 -14.05 11.97 -25.87
CA TYR A 186 -15.11 11.43 -26.70
C TYR A 186 -16.46 11.82 -26.12
N VAL A 187 -17.33 12.40 -26.95
CA VAL A 187 -18.71 12.73 -26.59
C VAL A 187 -19.66 12.03 -27.57
N PRO A 188 -20.81 11.53 -27.10
CA PRO A 188 -21.74 10.75 -27.94
C PRO A 188 -22.60 11.60 -28.90
N TYR A 189 -22.32 12.91 -29.02
CA TYR A 189 -23.08 13.86 -29.83
C TYR A 189 -22.17 14.64 -30.79
N ASP A 190 -22.72 15.09 -31.92
CA ASP A 190 -21.93 15.72 -32.99
C ASP A 190 -21.46 17.14 -32.60
N ILE A 191 -20.17 17.25 -32.27
CA ILE A 191 -19.49 18.50 -31.88
C ILE A 191 -19.30 19.49 -33.05
N ARG A 192 -19.61 19.10 -34.29
CA ARG A 192 -19.63 20.03 -35.43
C ARG A 192 -20.73 21.06 -35.31
N ARG A 193 -21.77 20.81 -34.50
CA ARG A 193 -22.81 21.81 -34.19
C ARG A 193 -22.32 22.82 -33.17
N VAL A 194 -22.33 24.11 -33.52
CA VAL A 194 -21.82 25.22 -32.68
C VAL A 194 -22.45 25.20 -31.28
N THR A 195 -23.78 25.02 -31.20
CA THR A 195 -24.51 25.04 -29.93
C THR A 195 -24.08 23.94 -28.97
N LEU A 196 -23.87 22.71 -29.49
CA LEU A 196 -23.45 21.58 -28.67
C LEU A 196 -21.98 21.71 -28.25
N LEU A 197 -21.13 22.28 -29.10
CA LEU A 197 -19.74 22.57 -28.80
C LEU A 197 -19.61 23.61 -27.67
N ILE A 198 -20.36 24.71 -27.74
CA ILE A 198 -20.37 25.74 -26.69
C ILE A 198 -20.84 25.12 -25.37
N PHE A 199 -21.92 24.34 -25.41
CA PHE A 199 -22.42 23.65 -24.21
C PHE A 199 -21.37 22.71 -23.59
N ALA A 200 -20.69 21.91 -24.41
CA ALA A 200 -19.64 21.00 -23.96
C ALA A 200 -18.44 21.76 -23.37
N ASN A 201 -17.97 22.82 -24.03
CA ASN A 201 -16.84 23.62 -23.56
C ASN A 201 -17.16 24.40 -22.28
N VAL A 202 -18.36 24.98 -22.17
CA VAL A 202 -18.82 25.62 -20.92
C VAL A 202 -18.90 24.59 -19.79
N GLY A 203 -19.47 23.41 -20.06
CA GLY A 203 -19.51 22.31 -19.10
C GLY A 203 -18.12 21.86 -18.66
N GLN A 204 -17.16 21.78 -19.59
CA GLN A 204 -15.76 21.44 -19.33
C GLN A 204 -15.04 22.48 -18.44
N VAL A 205 -15.28 23.76 -18.68
CA VAL A 205 -14.74 24.84 -17.83
C VAL A 205 -15.30 24.74 -16.41
N VAL A 206 -16.62 24.57 -16.28
CA VAL A 206 -17.27 24.40 -14.97
C VAL A 206 -16.75 23.16 -14.27
N ALA A 207 -16.59 22.04 -14.98
CA ALA A 207 -16.04 20.79 -14.43
C ALA A 207 -14.59 20.98 -13.95
N GLY A 208 -13.73 21.63 -14.74
CA GLY A 208 -12.32 21.88 -14.39
C GLY A 208 -12.17 22.72 -13.12
N TYR A 209 -12.84 23.88 -13.06
CA TYR A 209 -12.80 24.72 -11.85
C TYR A 209 -13.43 24.03 -10.64
N SER A 210 -14.51 23.27 -10.84
CA SER A 210 -15.12 22.50 -9.76
C SER A 210 -14.14 21.47 -9.21
N ALA A 211 -13.51 20.67 -10.08
CA ALA A 211 -12.54 19.64 -9.69
C ALA A 211 -11.37 20.21 -8.89
N VAL A 212 -10.84 21.38 -9.27
CA VAL A 212 -9.78 22.08 -8.52
C VAL A 212 -10.21 22.44 -7.10
N ILE A 213 -11.44 22.94 -6.94
CA ILE A 213 -11.95 23.27 -5.61
C ILE A 213 -12.04 22.00 -4.76
N TYR A 214 -12.54 20.88 -5.30
CA TYR A 214 -12.58 19.60 -4.58
C TYR A 214 -11.20 19.07 -4.20
N TYR A 215 -10.28 19.12 -5.15
CA TYR A 215 -8.92 18.64 -4.97
C TYR A 215 -8.24 19.36 -3.81
N THR A 216 -8.25 20.69 -3.84
CA THR A 216 -7.54 21.51 -2.85
C THR A 216 -8.23 21.53 -1.50
N THR A 217 -9.54 21.67 -1.48
CA THR A 217 -10.27 21.91 -0.24
C THR A 217 -10.16 20.75 0.74
N VAL A 218 -10.12 19.51 0.25
CA VAL A 218 -9.95 18.32 1.10
C VAL A 218 -8.55 18.30 1.70
N ASP A 219 -7.53 18.60 0.91
CA ASP A 219 -6.12 18.60 1.35
C ASP A 219 -5.89 19.68 2.41
N THR A 220 -6.42 20.87 2.17
CA THR A 220 -6.30 22.02 3.07
C THR A 220 -7.16 21.85 4.32
N PHE A 221 -8.24 21.06 4.26
CA PHE A 221 -9.02 20.65 5.43
C PHE A 221 -8.23 19.68 6.32
N ILE A 222 -7.59 18.66 5.74
CA ILE A 222 -6.71 17.74 6.48
C ILE A 222 -5.56 18.52 7.14
N ALA A 223 -4.90 19.40 6.39
CA ALA A 223 -3.83 20.24 6.91
C ALA A 223 -4.30 21.10 8.09
N MET A 224 -5.49 21.70 8.00
CA MET A 224 -6.04 22.51 9.09
C MET A 224 -6.32 21.69 10.35
N LEU A 225 -6.92 20.49 10.22
CA LEU A 225 -7.17 19.63 11.38
C LEU A 225 -5.87 19.19 12.07
N VAL A 226 -4.87 18.79 11.28
CA VAL A 226 -3.60 18.29 11.79
C VAL A 226 -2.79 19.41 12.43
N ILE A 227 -2.70 20.59 11.80
CA ILE A 227 -2.00 21.75 12.38
C ILE A 227 -2.65 22.20 13.70
N HIS A 228 -3.98 22.19 13.79
CA HIS A 228 -4.68 22.48 15.04
C HIS A 228 -4.38 21.44 16.11
N LEU A 229 -4.45 20.16 15.78
CA LEU A 229 -4.11 19.06 16.68
C LEU A 229 -2.66 19.17 17.19
N THR A 230 -1.72 19.49 16.31
CA THR A 230 -0.33 19.71 16.66
C THR A 230 -0.16 20.92 17.60
N GLY A 231 -0.90 22.01 17.39
CA GLY A 231 -0.95 23.13 18.34
C GLY A 231 -1.52 22.74 19.71
N GLN A 232 -2.50 21.84 19.75
CA GLN A 232 -3.04 21.31 21.01
C GLN A 232 -2.04 20.41 21.75
N PHE A 233 -1.25 19.62 21.02
CA PHE A 233 -0.14 18.87 21.60
C PHE A 233 0.93 19.79 22.17
N GLN A 234 1.25 20.90 21.48
CA GLN A 234 2.18 21.90 22.00
C GLN A 234 1.67 22.56 23.29
N ILE A 235 0.37 22.88 23.39
CA ILE A 235 -0.23 23.38 24.63
C ILE A 235 -0.13 22.35 25.76
N LEU A 236 -0.45 21.09 25.46
CA LEU A 236 -0.36 20.00 26.43
C LEU A 236 1.08 19.80 26.93
N ARG A 237 2.04 19.92 26.02
CA ARG A 237 3.48 19.89 26.31
C ARG A 237 3.89 21.00 27.27
N ASN A 238 3.48 22.25 27.01
CA ASN A 238 3.80 23.37 27.90
C ASN A 238 3.17 23.21 29.29
N LYS A 239 1.97 22.62 29.39
CA LYS A 239 1.35 22.27 30.69
C LYS A 239 2.12 21.19 31.43
N LEU A 240 2.58 20.17 30.71
CA LEU A 240 3.42 19.11 31.28
C LEU A 240 4.76 19.63 31.80
N GLU A 241 5.41 20.54 31.08
CA GLU A 241 6.68 21.14 31.49
C GLU A 241 6.52 22.00 32.76
N LYS A 242 5.40 22.71 32.90
CA LYS A 242 5.07 23.55 34.06
C LYS A 242 4.37 22.79 35.20
N LEU A 243 4.23 21.46 35.11
CA LEU A 243 3.45 20.66 36.05
C LEU A 243 3.87 20.86 37.51
N MET A 244 5.16 20.96 37.78
CA MET A 244 5.71 21.11 39.14
C MET A 244 5.79 22.56 39.62
N GLY A 245 5.47 23.55 38.79
CA GLY A 245 5.64 24.97 39.10
C GLY A 245 7.10 25.44 39.09
N ASP A 246 7.32 26.71 39.40
CA ASP A 246 8.65 27.29 39.59
C ASP A 246 9.25 26.83 40.94
N GLU A 247 10.58 26.83 41.08
CA GLU A 247 11.35 26.32 42.24
C GLU A 247 10.92 26.85 43.62
N ASN A 248 10.10 27.91 43.68
CA ASN A 248 9.67 28.60 44.90
C ASN A 248 8.20 28.35 45.29
N GLY A 249 7.41 27.60 44.51
CA GLY A 249 5.98 27.38 44.75
C GLY A 249 5.66 25.98 45.28
N ASP A 250 5.30 25.86 46.56
CA ASP A 250 4.93 24.58 47.17
C ASP A 250 3.51 24.16 46.72
N ARG A 251 3.41 23.50 45.55
CA ARG A 251 2.14 22.98 45.03
C ARG A 251 1.73 21.73 45.82
N SER A 252 0.49 21.68 46.30
CA SER A 252 0.03 20.52 47.05
C SER A 252 -0.05 19.27 46.15
N SER A 253 0.21 18.08 46.71
CA SER A 253 0.10 16.80 45.98
C SER A 253 -1.28 16.57 45.36
N TYR A 254 -2.32 17.20 45.93
CA TYR A 254 -3.69 17.15 45.41
C TYR A 254 -3.86 17.98 44.14
N GLU A 255 -3.29 19.19 44.09
CA GLU A 255 -3.33 20.06 42.90
C GLU A 255 -2.57 19.43 41.73
N ILE A 256 -1.40 18.86 41.99
CA ILE A 256 -0.61 18.12 40.99
C ILE A 256 -1.41 16.93 40.45
N GLN A 257 -2.08 16.16 41.31
CA GLN A 257 -2.90 15.02 40.91
C GLN A 257 -4.10 15.46 40.05
N GLN A 258 -4.79 16.55 40.41
CA GLN A 258 -5.91 17.08 39.62
C GLN A 258 -5.46 17.56 38.24
N GLU A 259 -4.32 18.26 38.17
CA GLU A 259 -3.77 18.75 36.91
C GLU A 259 -3.30 17.59 36.01
N LEU A 260 -2.66 16.56 36.59
CA LEU A 260 -2.26 15.36 35.88
C LEU A 260 -3.46 14.61 35.29
N VAL A 261 -4.57 14.48 36.03
CA VAL A 261 -5.81 13.88 35.52
C VAL A 261 -6.38 14.68 34.34
N SER A 262 -6.33 16.01 34.41
CA SER A 262 -6.73 16.89 33.31
C SER A 262 -5.85 16.69 32.06
N ILE A 263 -4.53 16.62 32.25
CA ILE A 263 -3.55 16.39 31.19
C ILE A 263 -3.76 15.02 30.54
N VAL A 264 -3.93 13.95 31.31
CA VAL A 264 -4.14 12.60 30.78
C VAL A 264 -5.43 12.52 29.96
N LYS A 265 -6.54 13.04 30.50
CA LYS A 265 -7.82 13.12 29.77
C LYS A 265 -7.68 13.91 28.46
N ARG A 266 -6.92 15.01 28.50
CA ARG A 266 -6.65 15.81 27.30
C ARG A 266 -5.80 15.03 26.30
N HIS A 267 -4.71 14.38 26.74
CA HIS A 267 -3.85 13.55 25.90
C HIS A 267 -4.63 12.43 25.21
N GLU A 268 -5.49 11.73 25.94
CA GLU A 268 -6.38 10.70 25.41
C GLU A 268 -7.32 11.25 24.32
N HIS A 269 -7.92 12.41 24.56
CA HIS A 269 -8.80 13.06 23.58
C HIS A 269 -8.04 13.50 22.31
N LEU A 270 -6.81 13.98 22.44
CA LEU A 270 -5.95 14.32 21.29
C LEU A 270 -5.54 13.05 20.53
N ASN A 271 -5.22 11.96 21.24
CA ASN A 271 -4.92 10.67 20.63
C ASN A 271 -6.12 10.11 19.85
N TRP A 272 -7.32 10.22 20.42
CA TRP A 272 -8.56 9.87 19.73
C TRP A 272 -8.76 10.71 18.47
N SER A 273 -8.53 12.02 18.55
CA SER A 273 -8.65 12.93 17.39
C SER A 273 -7.66 12.57 16.29
N ALA A 274 -6.40 12.32 16.63
CA ALA A 274 -5.35 11.91 15.70
C ALA A 274 -5.67 10.59 15.01
N SER A 275 -6.04 9.57 15.79
CA SER A 275 -6.43 8.24 15.28
C SER A 275 -7.67 8.33 14.40
N LYS A 276 -8.64 9.19 14.75
CA LYS A 276 -9.85 9.38 13.95
C LYS A 276 -9.54 10.08 12.62
N ILE A 277 -8.68 11.10 12.61
CA ILE A 277 -8.20 11.75 11.38
C ILE A 277 -7.50 10.71 10.49
N ASP A 278 -6.53 9.97 11.03
CA ASP A 278 -5.79 8.96 10.28
C ASP A 278 -6.72 7.88 9.73
N ASN A 279 -7.61 7.30 10.54
CA ASN A 279 -8.54 6.25 10.06
C ASN A 279 -9.53 6.73 8.98
N CYS A 280 -9.92 8.02 8.98
CA CYS A 280 -10.79 8.55 7.93
C CYS A 280 -10.06 8.82 6.62
N PHE A 281 -8.80 9.26 6.70
CA PHE A 281 -8.05 9.73 5.53
C PHE A 281 -6.96 8.77 5.04
N SER A 282 -6.57 7.75 5.81
CA SER A 282 -5.44 6.88 5.49
C SER A 282 -5.56 6.24 4.11
N THR A 283 -6.71 5.63 3.79
CA THR A 283 -6.97 5.06 2.46
C THR A 283 -6.99 6.12 1.35
N LEU A 284 -7.58 7.29 1.62
CA LEU A 284 -7.61 8.40 0.65
C LEU A 284 -6.20 8.89 0.33
N LEU A 285 -5.36 9.03 1.36
CA LEU A 285 -3.99 9.48 1.25
C LEU A 285 -3.11 8.45 0.52
N LEU A 286 -3.35 7.14 0.68
CA LEU A 286 -2.69 6.12 -0.13
C LEU A 286 -2.99 6.30 -1.62
N ILE A 287 -4.28 6.43 -1.97
CA ILE A 287 -4.73 6.63 -3.35
C ILE A 287 -4.09 7.92 -3.90
N GLN A 288 -4.11 9.00 -3.13
CA GLN A 288 -3.45 10.26 -3.48
C GLN A 288 -1.96 10.07 -3.81
N MET A 289 -1.20 9.35 -2.99
CA MET A 289 0.23 9.12 -3.26
C MET A 289 0.47 8.30 -4.52
N LEU A 290 -0.31 7.25 -4.73
CA LEU A 290 -0.19 6.41 -5.93
C LEU A 290 -0.52 7.22 -7.19
N LEU A 291 -1.64 7.96 -7.17
CA LEU A 291 -2.04 8.80 -8.30
C LEU A 291 -0.99 9.88 -8.57
N CYS A 292 -0.48 10.59 -7.55
CA CYS A 292 0.54 11.61 -7.78
C CYS A 292 1.88 11.05 -8.29
N THR A 293 2.26 9.85 -7.88
CA THR A 293 3.47 9.19 -8.41
C THR A 293 3.31 8.89 -9.91
N ILE A 294 2.12 8.41 -10.30
CA ILE A 294 1.77 8.17 -11.70
C ILE A 294 1.68 9.50 -12.48
N GLU A 295 1.02 10.52 -11.93
CA GLU A 295 0.88 11.85 -12.53
C GLU A 295 2.25 12.49 -12.79
N LEU A 296 3.17 12.47 -11.81
CA LEU A 296 4.53 13.00 -11.99
C LEU A 296 5.31 12.23 -13.07
N CYS A 297 5.17 10.91 -13.11
CA CYS A 297 5.80 10.06 -14.12
C CYS A 297 5.29 10.39 -15.53
N LEU A 298 3.97 10.41 -15.72
CA LEU A 298 3.32 10.67 -17.01
C LEU A 298 3.57 12.09 -17.50
N GLN A 299 3.52 13.07 -16.60
CA GLN A 299 3.77 14.47 -16.94
C GLN A 299 5.24 14.70 -17.30
N GLY A 300 6.17 14.07 -16.58
CA GLY A 300 7.59 14.08 -16.91
C GLY A 300 7.86 13.47 -18.29
N PHE A 301 7.22 12.34 -18.59
CA PHE A 301 7.30 11.71 -19.91
C PHE A 301 6.81 12.62 -21.05
N TYR A 302 5.63 13.23 -20.88
CA TYR A 302 5.08 14.19 -21.85
C TYR A 302 6.05 15.35 -22.12
N PHE A 303 6.65 15.91 -21.07
CA PHE A 303 7.64 16.97 -21.20
C PHE A 303 8.85 16.57 -22.05
N PHE A 304 9.46 15.42 -21.76
CA PHE A 304 10.67 14.98 -22.45
C PHE A 304 10.44 14.58 -23.91
N LYS A 305 9.30 13.94 -24.24
CA LYS A 305 9.03 13.51 -25.63
C LYS A 305 8.40 14.59 -26.50
N VAL A 306 7.58 15.49 -25.93
CA VAL A 306 6.76 16.46 -26.69
C VAL A 306 7.35 17.86 -26.65
N ILE A 307 7.75 18.35 -25.47
CA ILE A 307 8.16 19.76 -25.29
C ILE A 307 9.63 19.94 -25.66
N LEU A 308 10.52 19.05 -25.22
CA LEU A 308 11.97 19.14 -25.49
C LEU A 308 12.36 18.86 -26.94
N ARG A 309 11.54 18.09 -27.68
CA ARG A 309 11.79 17.72 -29.09
C ARG A 309 11.19 18.71 -30.09
N ASN A 310 10.44 19.71 -29.63
CA ASN A 310 9.82 20.71 -30.49
C ASN A 310 10.83 21.83 -30.77
N GLU A 311 11.37 21.87 -31.99
CA GLU A 311 12.45 22.78 -32.41
C GLU A 311 12.04 24.28 -32.47
N ASN A 312 10.76 24.60 -32.27
CA ASN A 312 10.26 25.97 -32.32
C ASN A 312 10.46 26.68 -30.97
N GLY A 313 11.71 27.05 -30.71
CA GLY A 313 12.15 27.71 -29.49
C GLY A 313 11.45 29.05 -29.19
N LEU A 314 10.69 29.05 -28.10
CA LEU A 314 10.59 30.10 -27.08
C LEU A 314 9.83 29.47 -25.88
N LEU A 315 9.99 29.99 -24.66
CA LEU A 315 9.25 29.55 -23.45
C LEU A 315 7.73 29.40 -23.72
N SER A 316 7.29 28.21 -24.15
CA SER A 316 5.89 27.94 -24.50
C SER A 316 5.02 28.03 -23.26
N VAL A 317 3.76 28.46 -23.41
CA VAL A 317 2.73 28.36 -22.37
C VAL A 317 2.65 26.93 -21.83
N ASP A 318 2.98 25.92 -22.64
CA ASP A 318 3.01 24.50 -22.24
C ASP A 318 4.17 24.19 -21.28
N PHE A 319 5.32 24.86 -21.42
CA PHE A 319 6.45 24.77 -20.49
C PHE A 319 6.09 25.42 -19.14
N ALA A 320 5.43 26.58 -19.18
CA ALA A 320 4.93 27.24 -17.97
C ALA A 320 3.84 26.40 -17.28
N PHE A 321 2.94 25.77 -18.05
CA PHE A 321 1.95 24.82 -17.53
C PHE A 321 2.63 23.61 -16.89
N PHE A 322 3.62 23.00 -17.57
CA PHE A 322 4.37 21.86 -17.03
C PHE A 322 5.02 22.20 -15.68
N ILE A 323 5.76 23.30 -15.58
CA ILE A 323 6.37 23.73 -14.32
C ILE A 323 5.31 23.95 -13.26
N THR A 324 4.24 24.68 -13.59
CA THR A 324 3.17 24.97 -12.63
C THR A 324 2.47 23.70 -12.16
N PHE A 325 2.28 22.71 -13.04
CA PHE A 325 1.66 21.42 -12.74
C PHE A 325 2.55 20.55 -11.84
N VAL A 326 3.86 20.46 -12.13
CA VAL A 326 4.82 19.75 -11.27
C VAL A 326 4.90 20.41 -9.89
N CYS A 327 5.01 21.74 -9.85
CA CYS A 327 4.97 22.50 -8.60
C CYS A 327 3.69 22.24 -7.82
N PHE A 328 2.53 22.22 -8.48
CA PHE A 328 1.26 21.87 -7.87
C PHE A 328 1.31 20.50 -7.18
N ILE A 329 1.70 19.44 -7.91
CA ILE A 329 1.72 18.09 -7.33
C ILE A 329 2.71 18.02 -6.16
N LEU A 330 3.91 18.56 -6.33
CA LEU A 330 4.95 18.54 -5.30
C LEU A 330 4.51 19.28 -4.03
N VAL A 331 3.91 20.46 -4.17
CA VAL A 331 3.41 21.24 -3.02
C VAL A 331 2.33 20.46 -2.27
N HIS A 332 1.39 19.83 -2.98
CA HIS A 332 0.32 19.07 -2.35
C HIS A 332 0.83 17.83 -1.59
N ILE A 333 1.78 17.07 -2.15
CA ILE A 333 2.41 15.94 -1.43
C ILE A 333 3.25 16.44 -0.26
N PHE A 334 4.03 17.51 -0.48
CA PHE A 334 4.89 18.11 0.52
C PHE A 334 4.11 18.50 1.77
N ILE A 335 2.92 19.09 1.60
CA ILE A 335 2.10 19.51 2.74
C ILE A 335 1.74 18.35 3.65
N TYR A 336 1.35 17.19 3.10
CA TYR A 336 1.05 16.02 3.91
C TYR A 336 2.26 15.51 4.67
N CYS A 337 3.41 15.47 3.99
CA CYS A 337 4.68 15.06 4.59
C CYS A 337 5.12 16.03 5.70
N TYR A 338 4.96 17.34 5.45
CA TYR A 338 5.31 18.40 6.39
C TYR A 338 4.43 18.38 7.65
N ILE A 339 3.09 18.35 7.50
CA ILE A 339 2.19 18.32 8.66
C ILE A 339 2.27 16.97 9.40
N GLY A 340 2.52 15.87 8.69
CA GLY A 340 2.71 14.54 9.26
C GLY A 340 3.97 14.48 10.11
N ASP A 341 5.08 15.00 9.59
CA ASP A 341 6.35 15.09 10.31
C ASP A 341 6.23 16.03 11.53
N MET A 342 5.56 17.17 11.37
CA MET A 342 5.27 18.11 12.46
C MET A 342 4.49 17.44 13.60
N LEU A 343 3.48 16.62 13.28
CA LEU A 343 2.71 15.85 14.27
C LEU A 343 3.60 14.81 14.99
N ILE A 344 4.45 14.09 14.24
CA ILE A 344 5.39 13.11 14.80
C ILE A 344 6.35 13.78 15.79
N VAL A 345 6.90 14.93 15.42
CA VAL A 345 7.84 15.71 16.25
C VAL A 345 7.16 16.15 17.55
N GLU A 346 6.01 16.82 17.49
CA GLU A 346 5.34 17.28 18.72
C GLU A 346 4.90 16.11 19.63
N CYS A 347 4.55 14.95 19.06
CA CYS A 347 4.25 13.77 19.87
C CYS A 347 5.49 13.23 20.61
N LYS A 348 6.68 13.27 19.99
CA LYS A 348 7.94 12.84 20.62
C LYS A 348 8.35 13.82 21.73
N GLU A 349 8.25 15.11 21.46
CA GLU A 349 8.61 16.20 22.39
C GLU A 349 7.77 16.19 23.68
N LEU A 350 6.58 15.58 23.69
CA LEU A 350 5.81 15.37 24.92
C LEU A 350 6.64 14.63 25.98
N SER A 351 7.37 13.58 25.59
CA SER A 351 8.21 12.80 26.52
C SER A 351 9.33 13.67 27.10
N ASP A 352 9.93 14.52 26.26
CA ASP A 352 11.05 15.39 26.64
C ASP A 352 10.60 16.52 27.57
N SER A 353 9.42 17.11 27.36
CA SER A 353 8.88 18.10 28.30
C SER A 353 8.47 17.50 29.63
N VAL A 354 8.03 16.24 29.65
CA VAL A 354 7.85 15.53 30.92
C VAL A 354 9.19 15.35 31.65
N TYR A 355 10.28 15.12 30.91
CA TYR A 355 11.62 15.02 31.51
C TYR A 355 12.08 16.35 32.11
N LYS A 356 11.73 17.47 31.48
CA LYS A 356 12.04 18.84 31.93
C LYS A 356 11.17 19.35 33.08
N SER A 357 10.11 18.64 33.46
CA SER A 357 9.12 19.14 34.42
C SER A 357 9.54 19.09 35.89
N ASN A 358 10.82 18.86 36.20
CA ASN A 358 11.29 18.61 37.58
C ASN A 358 10.53 17.47 38.28
N TRP A 359 10.17 16.43 37.52
CA TRP A 359 9.36 15.29 37.96
C TRP A 359 9.89 14.55 39.20
N PHE A 360 11.18 14.68 39.52
CA PHE A 360 11.81 14.10 40.71
C PHE A 360 11.37 14.78 42.02
N ASN A 361 10.80 15.99 41.96
CA ASN A 361 10.28 16.72 43.13
C ASN A 361 8.85 16.29 43.53
N VAL A 362 8.25 15.32 42.84
CA VAL A 362 6.90 14.82 43.12
C VAL A 362 6.85 14.07 44.45
N SER A 363 6.13 14.62 45.42
CA SER A 363 5.80 13.95 46.68
C SER A 363 4.31 13.61 46.74
N PRO A 364 3.92 12.36 47.07
CA PRO A 364 4.78 11.21 47.37
C PRO A 364 5.39 10.53 46.11
N PRO A 365 6.55 9.85 46.23
CA PRO A 365 7.29 9.25 45.10
C PRO A 365 6.52 8.20 44.29
N ASN A 366 5.38 7.71 44.77
CA ASN A 366 4.48 6.85 43.98
C ASN A 366 3.77 7.60 42.84
N GLN A 367 3.60 8.93 42.94
CA GLN A 367 3.03 9.76 41.87
C GLN A 367 4.02 9.98 40.72
N ALA A 368 5.33 10.00 40.97
CA ALA A 368 6.36 10.07 39.92
C ALA A 368 6.27 8.89 38.92
N LYS A 369 5.74 7.74 39.37
CA LYS A 369 5.50 6.57 38.49
C LYS A 369 4.38 6.82 37.48
N GLN A 370 3.39 7.66 37.80
CA GLN A 370 2.28 7.99 36.89
C GLN A 370 2.77 8.79 35.68
N ILE A 371 3.78 9.64 35.90
CA ILE A 371 4.44 10.46 34.89
C ILE A 371 5.21 9.59 33.87
N LEU A 372 5.78 8.47 34.33
CA LEU A 372 6.50 7.51 33.47
C LEU A 372 5.61 6.87 32.39
N PHE A 373 4.30 6.70 32.67
CA PHE A 373 3.34 6.20 31.68
C PHE A 373 3.14 7.19 30.53
N ILE A 374 3.10 8.49 30.84
CA ILE A 374 3.00 9.54 29.82
C ILE A 374 4.25 9.51 28.94
N MET A 375 5.45 9.52 29.54
CA MET A 375 6.71 9.39 28.78
C MET A 375 6.74 8.16 27.88
N THR A 376 6.39 7.00 28.45
CA THR A 376 6.42 5.73 27.71
C THR A 376 5.43 5.74 26.55
N ARG A 377 4.23 6.30 26.73
CA ARG A 377 3.25 6.40 25.64
C ARG A 377 3.66 7.41 24.57
N SER A 378 4.24 8.54 24.97
CA SER A 378 4.73 9.57 24.05
C SER A 378 5.90 9.10 23.17
N THR A 379 6.59 8.01 23.54
CA THR A 379 7.62 7.39 22.69
C THR A 379 7.08 6.74 21.40
N ARG A 380 5.76 6.49 21.31
CA ARG A 380 5.10 6.07 20.05
C ARG A 380 4.38 7.27 19.44
N PRO A 381 5.02 8.01 18.52
CA PRO A 381 4.43 9.19 17.92
C PRO A 381 3.20 8.82 17.09
N LEU A 382 2.20 9.69 17.11
CA LEU A 382 1.10 9.61 16.18
C LEU A 382 1.58 10.08 14.81
N SER A 383 1.17 9.37 13.77
CA SER A 383 1.54 9.67 12.40
C SER A 383 0.33 9.58 11.50
N LEU A 384 0.28 10.45 10.49
CA LEU A 384 -0.59 10.23 9.33
C LEU A 384 -0.01 9.09 8.50
N THR A 385 -0.85 8.12 8.14
CA THR A 385 -0.44 6.94 7.37
C THR A 385 -1.04 6.97 5.97
N ALA A 386 -0.30 6.48 4.99
CA ALA A 386 -0.80 6.19 3.65
C ALA A 386 -1.34 4.75 3.63
N GLY A 387 -2.63 4.56 3.91
CA GLY A 387 -3.30 3.25 3.89
C GLY A 387 -2.66 2.19 4.78
N LYS A 388 -1.98 2.62 5.85
CA LYS A 388 -1.11 1.80 6.70
C LYS A 388 0.14 1.20 6.00
N PHE A 389 0.44 1.59 4.75
CA PHE A 389 1.65 1.20 3.99
C PHE A 389 2.91 1.97 4.41
N GLY A 390 2.76 3.16 5.01
CA GLY A 390 3.86 3.98 5.47
C GLY A 390 3.38 5.28 6.11
N THR A 391 4.28 5.97 6.81
CA THR A 391 4.00 7.23 7.51
C THR A 391 4.38 8.43 6.66
N PHE A 392 3.50 9.43 6.56
CA PHE A 392 3.83 10.71 5.93
C PHE A 392 4.93 11.43 6.72
N SER A 393 6.12 11.46 6.14
CA SER A 393 7.32 12.09 6.66
C SER A 393 8.12 12.70 5.51
N MET A 394 9.12 13.52 5.84
CA MET A 394 10.04 14.07 4.82
C MET A 394 10.83 12.98 4.07
N GLU A 395 11.04 11.82 4.70
CA GLU A 395 11.65 10.65 4.06
C GLU A 395 10.73 10.03 3.00
N MET A 396 9.43 9.92 3.29
CA MET A 396 8.42 9.45 2.34
C MET A 396 8.34 10.38 1.12
N PHE A 397 8.41 11.70 1.32
CA PHE A 397 8.47 12.68 0.24
C PHE A 397 9.65 12.42 -0.72
N SER A 398 10.86 12.23 -0.18
CA SER A 398 12.05 11.91 -0.98
C SER A 398 11.89 10.60 -1.76
N THR A 399 11.24 9.61 -1.14
CA THR A 399 11.01 8.31 -1.75
C THR A 399 10.04 8.42 -2.94
N ILE A 400 8.92 9.13 -2.79
CA ILE A 400 7.94 9.37 -3.86
C ILE A 400 8.61 10.02 -5.07
N LEU A 401 9.44 11.05 -4.84
CA LEU A 401 10.15 11.75 -5.91
C LEU A 401 11.11 10.80 -6.65
N LYS A 402 11.89 10.01 -5.91
CA LYS A 402 12.81 9.02 -6.49
C LYS A 402 12.07 7.95 -7.29
N THR A 403 10.94 7.45 -6.80
CA THR A 403 10.14 6.45 -7.52
C THR A 403 9.51 7.02 -8.78
N ALA A 404 8.98 8.25 -8.73
CA ALA A 404 8.42 8.90 -9.91
C ALA A 404 9.47 9.11 -11.00
N MET A 405 10.68 9.55 -10.62
CA MET A 405 11.81 9.69 -11.55
C MET A 405 12.28 8.35 -12.12
N GLY A 406 12.32 7.30 -11.29
CA GLY A 406 12.62 5.93 -11.73
C GLY A 406 11.62 5.42 -12.76
N TYR A 407 10.32 5.54 -12.47
CA TYR A 407 9.27 5.17 -13.42
C TYR A 407 9.27 6.02 -14.68
N MET A 408 9.55 7.33 -14.57
CA MET A 408 9.68 8.20 -15.74
C MET A 408 10.85 7.75 -16.62
N SER A 409 12.00 7.40 -16.04
CA SER A 409 13.14 6.88 -16.80
C SER A 409 12.82 5.56 -17.49
N VAL A 410 12.07 4.68 -16.83
CA VAL A 410 11.55 3.44 -17.46
C VAL A 410 10.58 3.80 -18.57
N LEU A 411 9.62 4.70 -18.36
CA LEU A 411 8.65 5.08 -19.38
C LEU A 411 9.31 5.74 -20.59
N LEU A 412 10.35 6.56 -20.39
CA LEU A 412 11.14 7.18 -21.47
C LEU A 412 11.92 6.16 -22.30
N THR A 413 12.39 5.08 -21.68
CA THR A 413 13.12 4.00 -22.35
C THR A 413 12.17 2.99 -23.00
N VAL A 414 10.96 2.85 -22.47
CA VAL A 414 9.97 1.83 -22.88
C VAL A 414 8.93 2.39 -23.86
N SER A 415 8.75 3.71 -23.95
CA SER A 415 7.69 4.34 -24.76
C SER A 415 7.75 4.08 -26.24
N ASP A 416 8.90 3.63 -26.75
CA ASP A 416 9.02 3.38 -28.17
C ASP A 416 8.36 2.05 -28.57
N ARG A 417 7.97 1.16 -27.63
CA ARG A 417 7.45 -0.19 -27.98
C ARG A 417 6.33 -0.79 -27.10
N ILE A 418 5.45 -0.02 -26.45
CA ILE A 418 4.32 -0.62 -25.69
C ILE A 418 2.96 -0.12 -26.14
N LEU A 419 2.23 -0.99 -26.84
CA LEU A 419 0.77 -0.98 -26.88
C LEU A 419 0.20 -2.38 -27.17
N LEU A 420 0.22 -3.31 -26.19
CA LEU A 420 -0.63 -4.52 -26.27
C LEU A 420 -0.93 -5.25 -24.96
N THR A 421 -1.02 -4.60 -23.80
CA THR A 421 -1.41 -5.33 -22.57
C THR A 421 -2.45 -4.57 -21.75
N TYR A 422 -3.68 -4.48 -22.27
CA TYR A 422 -4.81 -4.16 -21.41
C TYR A 422 -6.09 -4.84 -21.88
N TYR A 423 -6.24 -6.11 -21.53
CA TYR A 423 -7.58 -6.72 -21.48
C TYR A 423 -7.69 -7.68 -20.29
N ILE A 424 -8.81 -7.53 -19.59
CA ILE A 424 -9.49 -8.45 -18.65
C ILE A 424 -9.21 -8.28 -17.15
N SER A 425 -10.17 -7.65 -16.47
CA SER A 425 -10.75 -8.07 -15.18
C SER A 425 -12.08 -7.32 -15.03
N LEU A 426 -13.26 -7.91 -14.76
CA LEU A 426 -13.70 -8.47 -13.47
C LEU A 426 -15.20 -8.87 -13.58
N LYS A 427 -15.64 -9.96 -12.91
CA LYS A 427 -16.53 -9.95 -11.71
C LYS A 427 -17.03 -11.34 -11.27
N ILE A 428 -17.40 -11.45 -9.98
CA ILE A 428 -17.57 -12.66 -9.14
C ILE A 428 -18.97 -12.73 -8.44
N SER A 429 -19.36 -13.95 -8.01
CA SER A 429 -20.18 -14.39 -6.81
C SER A 429 -21.69 -14.69 -6.99
N ARG A 430 -22.39 -15.61 -6.25
CA ARG A 430 -22.18 -16.38 -4.98
C ARG A 430 -23.30 -17.47 -4.79
N VAL A 431 -23.14 -18.56 -3.98
CA VAL A 431 -24.21 -19.36 -3.26
C VAL A 431 -23.65 -20.09 -1.99
N ASP A 432 -24.58 -20.60 -1.13
CA ASP A 432 -24.71 -20.78 0.34
C ASP A 432 -24.14 -22.00 1.14
N TYR A 433 -24.41 -21.91 2.45
CA TYR A 433 -23.87 -22.51 3.68
C TYR A 433 -24.66 -23.71 4.26
N CYS A 434 -23.97 -24.78 4.72
CA CYS A 434 -24.26 -25.53 5.97
C CYS A 434 -23.30 -26.74 6.17
N ASN A 435 -22.08 -26.53 6.70
CA ASN A 435 -21.17 -27.59 7.24
C ASN A 435 -19.96 -26.95 7.94
N LEU A 436 -20.23 -25.97 8.80
CA LEU A 436 -19.40 -24.76 8.96
C LEU A 436 -17.98 -25.01 9.52
N GLN A 437 -17.81 -25.82 10.56
CA GLN A 437 -16.51 -25.89 11.28
C GLN A 437 -15.48 -26.81 10.60
N GLN A 438 -15.91 -27.96 10.07
CA GLN A 438 -15.05 -28.85 9.27
C GLN A 438 -14.70 -28.21 7.91
N ARG A 439 -15.67 -27.52 7.28
CA ARG A 439 -15.44 -26.77 6.05
C ARG A 439 -14.51 -25.60 6.24
N GLU A 440 -14.47 -24.92 7.39
CA GLU A 440 -13.61 -23.74 7.58
C GLU A 440 -12.11 -24.09 7.60
N MET A 441 -11.79 -25.25 8.17
CA MET A 441 -10.45 -25.84 8.11
C MET A 441 -10.08 -26.28 6.68
N GLU A 442 -10.95 -27.04 6.01
CA GLU A 442 -10.77 -27.38 4.59
C GLU A 442 -10.76 -26.13 3.69
N PHE A 443 -11.46 -25.08 4.11
CA PHE A 443 -11.53 -23.83 3.38
C PHE A 443 -10.21 -23.07 3.43
N ALA A 444 -9.57 -23.01 4.61
CA ALA A 444 -8.30 -22.33 4.81
C ALA A 444 -7.13 -23.06 4.12
N MET A 445 -7.03 -24.39 4.31
CA MET A 445 -5.85 -25.16 3.89
C MET A 445 -6.08 -26.06 2.67
N GLY A 446 -7.31 -26.27 2.22
CA GLY A 446 -7.65 -27.30 1.23
C GLY A 446 -6.92 -27.16 -0.10
N TRP A 447 -6.74 -25.93 -0.59
CA TRP A 447 -6.00 -25.66 -1.84
C TRP A 447 -4.53 -26.07 -1.74
N ASN A 448 -3.86 -25.67 -0.65
CA ASN A 448 -2.47 -26.03 -0.38
C ASN A 448 -2.31 -27.53 -0.12
N ARG A 449 -3.26 -28.14 0.61
CA ARG A 449 -3.29 -29.58 0.85
C ARG A 449 -3.35 -30.36 -0.45
N TYR A 450 -4.23 -29.97 -1.36
CA TYR A 450 -4.35 -30.60 -2.67
C TYR A 450 -3.02 -30.55 -3.44
N ASN A 451 -2.47 -29.34 -3.65
CA ASN A 451 -1.25 -29.20 -4.46
C ASN A 451 -0.02 -29.87 -3.82
N LEU A 452 0.17 -29.77 -2.51
CA LEU A 452 1.29 -30.44 -1.82
C LEU A 452 1.13 -31.96 -1.77
N THR A 453 -0.10 -32.49 -1.83
CA THR A 453 -0.36 -33.94 -1.94
C THR A 453 0.01 -34.44 -3.34
N LEU A 454 -0.29 -33.67 -4.40
CA LEU A 454 0.14 -33.98 -5.77
C LEU A 454 1.66 -34.09 -5.93
N LEU A 455 2.40 -33.39 -5.07
CA LEU A 455 3.88 -33.40 -5.05
C LEU A 455 4.45 -34.43 -4.07
N GLY A 456 3.61 -35.16 -3.32
CA GLY A 456 4.05 -36.12 -2.31
C GLY A 456 4.69 -35.49 -1.06
N VAL A 457 4.53 -34.19 -0.83
CA VAL A 457 5.19 -33.46 0.27
C VAL A 457 4.25 -32.96 1.38
N TRP A 458 2.92 -33.14 1.25
CA TRP A 458 1.97 -32.71 2.27
C TRP A 458 2.35 -33.25 3.67
N PRO A 459 2.54 -32.38 4.68
CA PRO A 459 2.90 -32.81 6.03
C PRO A 459 1.66 -33.27 6.78
N GLU A 460 1.44 -34.58 6.79
CA GLU A 460 0.31 -35.18 7.49
C GLU A 460 0.51 -35.13 9.01
N PRO A 461 -0.41 -34.50 9.77
CA PRO A 461 -0.26 -34.31 11.22
C PRO A 461 -0.71 -35.53 12.04
N ARG A 462 -1.31 -36.56 11.43
CA ARG A 462 -1.77 -37.79 12.10
C ARG A 462 -0.93 -38.98 11.66
N GLU A 463 -0.87 -40.02 12.48
CA GLU A 463 -0.25 -41.29 12.09
C GLU A 463 -0.92 -41.85 10.84
N THR A 464 -0.17 -41.89 9.74
CA THR A 464 -0.67 -42.36 8.45
C THR A 464 -0.26 -43.80 8.18
N SER A 465 -1.12 -44.52 7.46
CA SER A 465 -0.91 -45.92 7.11
C SER A 465 0.39 -46.07 6.32
N SER A 466 1.11 -47.19 6.52
CA SER A 466 2.38 -47.45 5.81
C SER A 466 2.26 -47.29 4.29
N LEU A 467 1.09 -47.61 3.71
CA LEU A 467 0.81 -47.48 2.28
C LEU A 467 0.75 -46.01 1.81
N SER A 468 0.08 -45.13 2.55
CA SER A 468 -0.02 -43.69 2.19
C SER A 468 1.34 -42.99 2.24
N ARG A 469 2.17 -43.34 3.22
CA ARG A 469 3.55 -42.84 3.34
C ARG A 469 4.43 -43.33 2.19
N PHE A 470 4.29 -44.60 1.82
CA PHE A 470 4.97 -45.17 0.66
C PHE A 470 4.57 -44.46 -0.64
N LEU A 471 3.27 -44.28 -0.88
CA LEU A 471 2.75 -43.57 -2.05
C LEU A 471 3.23 -42.10 -2.11
N SER A 472 3.21 -41.39 -0.98
CA SER A 472 3.72 -40.01 -0.89
C SER A 472 5.21 -39.93 -1.24
N ASN A 473 6.04 -40.86 -0.77
CA ASN A 473 7.45 -40.91 -1.11
C ASN A 473 7.69 -41.30 -2.58
N LEU A 474 6.88 -42.22 -3.12
CA LEU A 474 6.94 -42.61 -4.53
C LEU A 474 6.63 -41.42 -5.45
N ILE A 475 5.57 -40.65 -5.15
CA ILE A 475 5.18 -39.45 -5.92
C ILE A 475 6.28 -38.39 -5.86
N PHE A 476 6.86 -38.15 -4.68
CA PHE A 476 7.98 -37.22 -4.52
C PHE A 476 9.17 -37.60 -5.43
N TRP A 477 9.66 -38.84 -5.31
CA TRP A 477 10.81 -39.30 -6.10
C TRP A 477 10.51 -39.35 -7.60
N PHE A 478 9.30 -39.77 -7.99
CA PHE A 478 8.87 -39.73 -9.38
C PHE A 478 8.95 -38.32 -9.95
N GLY A 479 8.37 -37.33 -9.27
CA GLY A 479 8.41 -35.94 -9.72
C GLY A 479 9.83 -35.37 -9.79
N THR A 480 10.66 -35.63 -8.78
CA THR A 480 12.06 -35.18 -8.77
C THR A 480 12.88 -35.81 -9.88
N VAL A 481 12.76 -37.12 -10.10
CA VAL A 481 13.48 -37.83 -11.17
C VAL A 481 13.06 -37.28 -12.52
N VAL A 482 11.76 -37.18 -12.80
CA VAL A 482 11.25 -36.65 -14.09
C VAL A 482 11.78 -35.25 -14.37
N THR A 483 11.69 -34.33 -13.41
CA THR A 483 12.17 -32.94 -13.61
C THR A 483 13.68 -32.88 -13.81
N VAL A 484 14.47 -33.65 -13.05
CA VAL A 484 15.94 -33.64 -13.18
C VAL A 484 16.39 -34.27 -14.49
N THR A 485 15.83 -35.42 -14.88
CA THR A 485 16.29 -36.17 -16.06
C THR A 485 15.81 -35.59 -17.38
N PHE A 486 14.60 -35.01 -17.43
CA PHE A 486 14.04 -34.47 -18.67
C PHE A 486 14.22 -32.96 -18.84
N ILE A 487 14.54 -32.22 -17.76
CA ILE A 487 14.67 -30.75 -17.81
C ILE A 487 16.04 -30.29 -17.30
N CYS A 488 16.31 -30.35 -15.99
CA CYS A 488 17.47 -29.67 -15.42
C CYS A 488 18.81 -30.18 -15.96
N ALA A 489 19.05 -31.49 -15.97
CA ALA A 489 20.33 -32.04 -16.43
C ALA A 489 20.53 -31.83 -17.95
N PRO A 490 19.55 -32.13 -18.83
CA PRO A 490 19.66 -31.86 -20.26
C PRO A 490 19.81 -30.37 -20.62
N GLN A 491 19.12 -29.47 -19.91
CA GLN A 491 19.27 -28.02 -20.11
C GLN A 491 20.64 -27.52 -19.66
N THR A 492 21.15 -28.03 -18.53
CA THR A 492 22.51 -27.70 -18.06
C THR A 492 23.57 -28.21 -19.03
N ALA A 493 23.39 -29.43 -19.57
CA ALA A 493 24.26 -29.97 -20.61
C ALA A 493 24.22 -29.12 -21.89
N TYR A 494 23.04 -28.66 -22.30
CA TYR A 494 22.89 -27.74 -23.44
C TYR A 494 23.65 -26.42 -23.21
N LEU A 495 23.51 -25.83 -22.03
CA LEU A 495 24.21 -24.60 -21.66
C LEU A 495 25.74 -24.78 -21.69
N VAL A 496 26.26 -25.87 -21.13
CA VAL A 496 27.71 -26.06 -21.01
C VAL A 496 28.36 -26.49 -22.33
N LEU A 497 27.67 -27.33 -23.12
CA LEU A 497 28.27 -28.00 -24.28
C LEU A 497 27.92 -27.36 -25.62
N ARG A 498 26.84 -26.56 -25.70
CA ARG A 498 26.29 -26.10 -26.98
C ARG A 498 25.99 -24.61 -27.06
N SER A 499 25.76 -23.89 -25.96
CA SER A 499 25.44 -22.45 -26.05
C SER A 499 26.65 -21.66 -26.56
N SER A 500 26.51 -21.09 -27.76
CA SER A 500 27.53 -20.22 -28.38
C SER A 500 27.22 -18.73 -28.21
N SER A 501 25.96 -18.38 -27.96
CA SER A 501 25.50 -17.00 -27.81
C SER A 501 25.13 -16.67 -26.36
N LEU A 502 25.39 -15.42 -25.95
CA LEU A 502 25.00 -14.91 -24.63
C LEU A 502 23.46 -14.92 -24.47
N ASP A 503 22.71 -14.74 -25.55
CA ASP A 503 21.25 -14.79 -25.52
C ASP A 503 20.74 -16.19 -25.21
N GLU A 504 21.23 -17.24 -25.88
CA GLU A 504 20.85 -18.62 -25.58
C GLU A 504 21.20 -19.00 -24.14
N ALA A 505 22.35 -18.53 -23.65
CA ALA A 505 22.77 -18.76 -22.27
C ALA A 505 21.81 -18.10 -21.27
N ILE A 506 21.41 -16.84 -21.51
CA ILE A 506 20.41 -16.16 -20.68
C ILE A 506 19.06 -16.86 -20.76
N GLU A 507 18.62 -17.34 -21.93
CA GLU A 507 17.36 -18.09 -22.05
C GLU A 507 17.35 -19.32 -21.17
N ASN A 508 18.39 -20.12 -21.29
CA ASN A 508 18.53 -21.36 -20.55
C ASN A 508 18.57 -21.07 -19.05
N LEU A 509 19.42 -20.13 -18.61
CA LEU A 509 19.49 -19.74 -17.20
C LEU A 509 18.15 -19.21 -16.67
N SER A 510 17.43 -18.46 -17.50
CA SER A 510 16.14 -17.87 -17.12
C SER A 510 15.05 -18.91 -16.82
N VAL A 511 15.14 -20.09 -17.44
CA VAL A 511 14.18 -21.18 -17.26
C VAL A 511 14.72 -22.26 -16.32
N ASN A 512 15.97 -22.67 -16.49
CA ASN A 512 16.60 -23.75 -15.76
C ASN A 512 16.83 -23.41 -14.28
N VAL A 513 17.25 -22.17 -13.96
CA VAL A 513 17.49 -21.75 -12.55
C VAL A 513 16.20 -21.79 -11.71
N PRO A 514 15.07 -21.22 -12.14
CA PRO A 514 13.80 -21.36 -11.41
C PRO A 514 13.32 -22.81 -11.27
N ILE A 515 13.51 -23.65 -12.30
CA ILE A 515 13.09 -25.05 -12.26
C ILE A 515 13.96 -25.85 -11.28
N ALA A 516 15.27 -25.70 -11.34
CA ALA A 516 16.20 -26.30 -10.38
C ALA A 516 15.89 -25.83 -8.96
N PHE A 517 15.55 -24.55 -8.78
CA PHE A 517 15.19 -24.02 -7.48
C PHE A 517 13.85 -24.56 -6.96
N ALA A 518 12.87 -24.84 -7.82
CA ALA A 518 11.65 -25.53 -7.41
C ALA A 518 11.93 -26.96 -6.93
N VAL A 519 12.89 -27.69 -7.52
CA VAL A 519 13.34 -28.99 -7.00
C VAL A 519 13.95 -28.83 -5.60
N VAL A 520 14.74 -27.78 -5.38
CA VAL A 520 15.29 -27.45 -4.05
C VAL A 520 14.15 -27.15 -3.06
N LYS A 521 13.15 -26.35 -3.44
CA LYS A 521 11.95 -26.08 -2.62
C LYS A 521 11.22 -27.38 -2.25
N GLN A 522 11.04 -28.29 -3.20
CA GLN A 522 10.42 -29.60 -2.98
C GLN A 522 11.22 -30.42 -1.94
N ALA A 523 12.53 -30.48 -2.11
CA ALA A 523 13.43 -31.18 -1.18
C ALA A 523 13.40 -30.57 0.23
N VAL A 524 13.34 -29.24 0.34
CA VAL A 524 13.20 -28.54 1.63
C VAL A 524 11.89 -28.90 2.33
N LEU A 525 10.75 -28.89 1.61
CA LEU A 525 9.46 -29.29 2.19
C LEU A 525 9.47 -30.75 2.65
N TRP A 526 10.10 -31.64 1.88
CA TRP A 526 10.25 -33.05 2.26
C TRP A 526 11.17 -33.23 3.48
N TYR A 527 12.31 -32.55 3.52
CA TYR A 527 13.26 -32.61 4.64
C TYR A 527 12.66 -32.04 5.93
N ARG A 528 11.93 -30.92 5.83
CA ARG A 528 11.26 -30.27 6.97
C ARG A 528 9.87 -30.82 7.28
N LYS A 529 9.42 -31.88 6.59
CA LYS A 529 8.06 -32.44 6.68
C LYS A 529 7.59 -32.70 8.12
N LYS A 530 8.47 -33.18 9.02
CA LYS A 530 8.16 -33.38 10.44
C LYS A 530 7.87 -32.08 11.19
N ALA A 531 8.70 -31.06 11.00
CA ALA A 531 8.52 -29.75 11.62
C ALA A 531 7.25 -29.05 11.08
N LEU A 532 7.02 -29.14 9.78
CA LEU A 532 5.80 -28.61 9.14
C LEU A 532 4.54 -29.34 9.61
N ALA A 533 4.62 -30.64 9.90
CA ALA A 533 3.49 -31.40 10.44
C ALA A 533 3.11 -30.94 11.85
N LEU A 534 4.08 -30.52 12.68
CA LEU A 534 3.81 -29.90 13.98
C LEU A 534 3.04 -28.59 13.83
N LEU A 535 3.45 -27.73 12.89
CA LEU A 535 2.74 -26.48 12.60
C LEU A 535 1.31 -26.74 12.12
N VAL A 536 1.11 -27.68 11.20
CA VAL A 536 -0.22 -28.05 10.71
C VAL A 536 -1.06 -28.66 11.84
N SER A 537 -0.48 -29.46 12.73
CA SER A 537 -1.20 -29.97 13.91
C SER A 537 -1.67 -28.85 14.81
N GLN A 538 -0.82 -27.86 15.10
CA GLN A 538 -1.20 -26.70 15.90
C GLN A 538 -2.35 -25.91 15.26
N ILE A 539 -2.31 -25.70 13.94
CA ILE A 539 -3.44 -25.10 13.21
C ILE A 539 -4.71 -25.94 13.40
N LEU A 540 -4.62 -27.26 13.28
CA LEU A 540 -5.78 -28.13 13.44
C LEU A 540 -6.39 -28.05 14.84
N ASP A 541 -5.55 -27.99 15.86
CA ASP A 541 -6.00 -27.91 17.25
C ASP A 541 -6.67 -26.54 17.50
N ASP A 542 -6.10 -25.45 16.99
CA ASP A 542 -6.67 -24.10 17.07
C ASP A 542 -8.09 -23.99 16.47
N TRP A 543 -8.37 -24.70 15.36
CA TRP A 543 -9.69 -24.70 14.73
C TRP A 543 -10.70 -25.64 15.42
N ARG A 544 -10.24 -26.59 16.23
CA ARG A 544 -11.08 -27.57 16.95
C ARG A 544 -11.55 -27.06 18.30
N GLU A 545 -10.78 -26.20 18.94
CA GLU A 545 -11.18 -25.61 20.21
C GLU A 545 -12.49 -24.81 20.05
N PRO A 546 -13.33 -24.74 21.10
CA PRO A 546 -14.54 -23.92 21.07
C PRO A 546 -14.16 -22.43 21.06
N ILE A 547 -14.15 -21.84 19.86
CA ILE A 547 -13.77 -20.43 19.64
C ILE A 547 -14.98 -19.51 19.87
N GLY A 548 -14.78 -18.39 20.58
CA GLY A 548 -15.78 -17.34 20.73
C GLY A 548 -16.18 -16.71 19.38
N SER A 549 -17.39 -16.16 19.26
CA SER A 549 -17.90 -15.63 17.99
C SER A 549 -17.00 -14.53 17.38
N GLN A 550 -16.45 -13.65 18.21
CA GLN A 550 -15.54 -12.57 17.80
C GLN A 550 -14.16 -13.09 17.35
N ASP A 551 -13.60 -14.05 18.07
CA ASP A 551 -12.29 -14.65 17.75
C ASP A 551 -12.37 -15.46 16.45
N ARG A 552 -13.51 -16.14 16.24
CA ARG A 552 -13.79 -16.90 15.04
C ARG A 552 -13.89 -16.02 13.79
N GLU A 553 -14.52 -14.85 13.90
CA GLU A 553 -14.57 -13.88 12.79
C GLU A 553 -13.16 -13.42 12.37
N THR A 554 -12.31 -13.13 13.35
CA THR A 554 -10.91 -12.74 13.15
C THR A 554 -10.09 -13.85 12.47
N MET A 555 -10.22 -15.09 12.94
CA MET A 555 -9.56 -16.24 12.30
C MET A 555 -10.06 -16.46 10.88
N LEU A 556 -11.37 -16.32 10.63
CA LEU A 556 -11.96 -16.46 9.29
C LEU A 556 -11.53 -15.36 8.33
N LYS A 557 -11.32 -14.14 8.79
CA LYS A 557 -10.79 -13.04 7.98
C LYS A 557 -9.38 -13.38 7.45
N ASN A 558 -8.50 -13.85 8.32
CA ASN A 558 -7.14 -14.26 7.93
C ASN A 558 -7.13 -15.52 7.07
N ALA A 559 -8.01 -16.49 7.36
CA ALA A 559 -8.19 -17.68 6.51
C ALA A 559 -8.65 -17.32 5.09
N LYS A 560 -9.63 -16.40 4.96
CA LYS A 560 -10.09 -15.90 3.65
C LYS A 560 -8.97 -15.19 2.89
N LEU A 561 -8.21 -14.33 3.57
CA LEU A 561 -7.06 -13.65 2.98
C LEU A 561 -6.03 -14.67 2.47
N SER A 562 -5.65 -15.65 3.30
CA SER A 562 -4.69 -16.69 2.92
C SER A 562 -5.15 -17.54 1.73
N ARG A 563 -6.46 -17.85 1.64
CA ARG A 563 -7.05 -18.59 0.53
C ARG A 563 -7.03 -17.77 -0.75
N ILE A 564 -7.41 -16.49 -0.69
CA ILE A 564 -7.38 -15.58 -1.84
C ILE A 564 -5.96 -15.45 -2.35
N THR A 565 -5.00 -15.19 -1.46
CA THR A 565 -3.57 -15.14 -1.80
C THR A 565 -3.11 -16.44 -2.47
N SER A 566 -3.50 -17.60 -1.92
CA SER A 566 -3.14 -18.89 -2.49
C SER A 566 -3.69 -19.11 -3.89
N ILE A 567 -4.97 -18.80 -4.11
CA ILE A 567 -5.62 -18.94 -5.42
C ILE A 567 -5.00 -17.99 -6.44
N VAL A 568 -4.75 -16.74 -6.05
CA VAL A 568 -4.13 -15.74 -6.94
C VAL A 568 -2.71 -16.15 -7.33
N CYS A 569 -1.86 -16.58 -6.38
CA CYS A 569 -0.51 -17.07 -6.67
C CYS A 569 -0.52 -18.26 -7.63
N SER A 570 -1.38 -19.25 -7.37
CA SER A 570 -1.48 -20.44 -8.22
C SER A 570 -2.01 -20.08 -9.60
N PHE A 571 -3.02 -19.22 -9.69
CA PHE A 571 -3.53 -18.73 -10.97
C PHE A 571 -2.45 -18.00 -11.78
N LEU A 572 -1.71 -17.07 -11.16
CA LEU A 572 -0.60 -16.37 -11.81
C LEU A 572 0.46 -17.34 -12.34
N THR A 573 0.79 -18.38 -11.55
CA THR A 573 1.77 -19.39 -11.93
C THR A 573 1.27 -20.28 -13.07
N TYR A 574 0.01 -20.70 -13.04
CA TYR A 574 -0.58 -21.52 -14.11
C TYR A 574 -0.82 -20.71 -15.39
N PHE A 575 -1.16 -19.42 -15.27
CA PHE A 575 -1.23 -18.52 -16.40
C PHE A 575 0.13 -18.39 -17.09
N LEU A 576 1.21 -18.16 -16.31
CA LEU A 576 2.58 -18.12 -16.85
C LEU A 576 3.00 -19.45 -17.48
N LEU A 577 2.61 -20.58 -16.89
CA LEU A 577 2.87 -21.91 -17.43
C LEU A 577 2.22 -22.08 -18.81
N VAL A 578 0.92 -21.73 -18.92
CA VAL A 578 0.18 -21.85 -20.18
C VAL A 578 0.75 -20.91 -21.25
N THR A 579 1.08 -19.66 -20.90
CA THR A 579 1.70 -18.73 -21.85
C THR A 579 3.08 -19.22 -22.29
N PHE A 580 3.89 -19.78 -21.38
CA PHE A 580 5.19 -20.37 -21.70
C PHE A 580 5.05 -21.55 -22.68
N ILE A 581 4.18 -22.52 -22.38
CA ILE A 581 3.97 -23.68 -23.27
C ILE A 581 3.45 -23.22 -24.64
N SER A 582 2.53 -22.26 -24.66
CA SER A 582 1.96 -21.73 -25.90
C SER A 582 3.03 -21.05 -26.76
N LEU A 583 3.93 -20.27 -26.14
CA LEU A 583 5.07 -19.64 -26.82
C LEU A 583 6.03 -20.68 -27.38
N GLN A 584 6.39 -21.71 -26.60
CA GLN A 584 7.31 -22.75 -27.06
C GLN A 584 6.73 -23.57 -28.21
N VAL A 585 5.46 -23.95 -28.14
CA VAL A 585 4.76 -24.63 -29.24
C VAL A 585 4.69 -23.74 -30.48
N TRP A 586 4.40 -22.45 -30.32
CA TRP A 586 4.39 -21.47 -31.41
C TRP A 586 5.75 -21.33 -32.08
N ASN A 587 6.82 -21.12 -31.31
CA ASN A 587 8.18 -21.01 -31.81
C ASN A 587 8.61 -22.28 -32.55
N ASN A 588 8.27 -23.44 -32.00
CA ASN A 588 8.56 -24.72 -32.64
C ASN A 588 7.80 -24.85 -33.97
N MET A 589 6.52 -24.49 -34.05
CA MET A 589 5.77 -24.51 -35.32
C MET A 589 6.35 -23.59 -36.40
N GLN A 590 6.90 -22.43 -36.02
CA GLN A 590 7.54 -21.52 -37.00
C GLN A 590 8.88 -22.05 -37.52
N ASN A 591 9.63 -22.76 -36.67
CA ASN A 591 10.99 -23.20 -36.97
C ASN A 591 11.08 -24.61 -37.59
N THR A 592 9.96 -25.27 -37.86
CA THR A 592 9.94 -26.67 -38.36
C THR A 592 9.89 -26.72 -39.89
N SER A 593 10.85 -27.38 -40.53
CA SER A 593 10.79 -27.79 -41.94
C SER A 593 9.85 -29.00 -42.12
N GLU A 594 9.28 -29.23 -43.31
CA GLU A 594 8.35 -30.35 -43.60
C GLU A 594 8.87 -31.76 -43.22
N ALA A 595 10.18 -31.92 -42.91
CA ALA A 595 10.82 -33.18 -42.55
C ALA A 595 11.13 -33.39 -41.05
N ASP A 596 10.98 -32.38 -40.18
CA ASP A 596 11.34 -32.47 -38.74
C ASP A 596 10.09 -32.65 -37.84
N LEU A 597 10.18 -33.49 -36.80
CA LEU A 597 9.07 -33.78 -35.86
C LEU A 597 8.70 -32.61 -34.89
N GLY A 598 9.18 -31.40 -35.14
CA GLY A 598 9.00 -30.23 -34.27
C GLY A 598 10.01 -30.14 -33.12
N GLY A 599 10.19 -28.94 -32.57
CA GLY A 599 11.12 -28.69 -31.46
C GLY A 599 10.63 -29.21 -30.10
N LEU A 600 11.56 -29.42 -29.16
CA LEU A 600 11.27 -29.79 -27.77
C LEU A 600 10.61 -28.63 -26.99
N LEU A 601 9.91 -28.94 -25.89
CA LEU A 601 9.30 -27.91 -25.03
C LEU A 601 10.35 -27.05 -24.34
N HIS A 602 11.45 -27.68 -23.94
CA HIS A 602 12.64 -27.03 -23.40
C HIS A 602 13.83 -27.38 -24.29
N PRO A 603 14.53 -26.38 -24.87
CA PRO A 603 15.78 -26.61 -25.59
C PRO A 603 16.81 -27.29 -24.67
N ALA A 604 17.23 -28.50 -25.05
CA ALA A 604 17.98 -29.39 -24.18
C ALA A 604 18.81 -30.39 -24.99
N MET A 605 19.92 -30.87 -24.40
CA MET A 605 20.78 -31.88 -25.02
C MET A 605 20.60 -33.22 -24.32
N PHE A 606 20.16 -34.23 -25.09
CA PHE A 606 19.99 -35.60 -24.62
C PHE A 606 21.05 -36.53 -25.20
N PRO A 607 21.41 -37.63 -24.50
CA PRO A 607 22.40 -38.61 -24.98
C PRO A 607 21.86 -39.53 -26.10
N TYR A 608 20.63 -39.32 -26.55
CA TYR A 608 19.95 -40.08 -27.59
C TYR A 608 19.30 -39.13 -28.60
N ASP A 609 18.98 -39.65 -29.78
CA ASP A 609 18.35 -38.90 -30.86
C ASP A 609 16.87 -38.61 -30.55
N THR A 610 16.56 -37.34 -30.26
CA THR A 610 15.23 -36.84 -29.90
C THR A 610 14.36 -36.53 -31.11
N GLN A 611 14.87 -36.58 -32.35
CA GLN A 611 14.07 -36.30 -33.55
C GLN A 611 13.33 -37.54 -34.07
N LYS A 612 13.61 -38.73 -33.51
CA LYS A 612 12.98 -40.00 -33.91
C LYS A 612 11.83 -40.39 -32.98
N SER A 613 10.70 -40.77 -33.56
CA SER A 613 9.61 -41.43 -32.81
C SER A 613 10.05 -42.84 -32.36
N PRO A 614 9.78 -43.29 -31.12
CA PRO A 614 8.95 -42.65 -30.07
C PRO A 614 9.72 -41.75 -29.08
N ASN A 615 11.04 -41.53 -29.28
CA ASN A 615 11.89 -40.80 -28.33
C ASN A 615 11.46 -39.33 -28.19
N PHE A 616 11.02 -38.72 -29.29
CA PHE A 616 10.49 -37.36 -29.30
C PHE A 616 9.30 -37.23 -28.35
N GLU A 617 8.27 -38.06 -28.54
CA GLU A 617 7.01 -38.03 -27.81
C GLU A 617 7.22 -38.31 -26.32
N ILE A 618 8.10 -39.27 -25.99
CA ILE A 618 8.47 -39.59 -24.61
C ILE A 618 9.18 -38.39 -23.95
N THR A 619 10.13 -37.79 -24.64
CA THR A 619 10.92 -36.66 -24.11
C THR A 619 10.05 -35.42 -23.93
N TRP A 620 9.19 -35.11 -24.91
CA TRP A 620 8.25 -34.01 -24.85
C TRP A 620 7.24 -34.20 -23.70
N LEU A 621 6.68 -35.40 -23.55
CA LEU A 621 5.77 -35.73 -22.45
C LEU A 621 6.48 -35.63 -21.09
N GLY A 622 7.71 -36.11 -20.97
CA GLY A 622 8.53 -35.98 -19.77
C GLY A 622 8.79 -34.51 -19.39
N GLN A 623 9.15 -33.68 -20.39
CA GLN A 623 9.32 -32.23 -20.20
C GLN A 623 8.02 -31.54 -19.80
N PHE A 624 6.89 -31.89 -20.42
CA PHE A 624 5.58 -31.34 -20.07
C PHE A 624 5.20 -31.68 -18.62
N ILE A 625 5.29 -32.96 -18.24
CA ILE A 625 4.99 -33.41 -16.87
C ILE A 625 5.91 -32.72 -15.86
N GLY A 626 7.21 -32.68 -16.13
CA GLY A 626 8.19 -32.02 -15.26
C GLY A 626 7.89 -30.53 -15.09
N THR A 627 7.51 -29.82 -16.16
CA THR A 627 7.20 -28.38 -16.11
C THR A 627 5.94 -28.11 -15.28
N VAL A 628 4.89 -28.92 -15.46
CA VAL A 628 3.65 -28.82 -14.67
C VAL A 628 3.93 -29.07 -13.18
N LEU A 629 4.65 -30.15 -12.85
CA LEU A 629 4.99 -30.49 -11.46
C LEU A 629 5.83 -29.38 -10.80
N THR A 630 6.78 -28.83 -11.54
CA THR A 630 7.65 -27.74 -11.05
C THR A 630 6.85 -26.46 -10.81
N ALA A 631 5.93 -26.10 -11.71
CA ALA A 631 5.04 -24.94 -11.53
C ALA A 631 4.13 -25.10 -10.30
N ILE A 632 3.55 -26.29 -10.11
CA ILE A 632 2.76 -26.62 -8.91
C ILE A 632 3.65 -26.49 -7.66
N CYS A 633 4.88 -27.02 -7.68
CA CYS A 633 5.81 -26.94 -6.56
C CYS A 633 6.20 -25.51 -6.20
N TYR A 634 6.56 -24.72 -7.21
CA TYR A 634 6.95 -23.33 -7.02
C TYR A 634 5.82 -22.52 -6.37
N SER A 635 4.59 -22.62 -6.88
CA SER A 635 3.45 -21.95 -6.25
C SER A 635 3.14 -22.50 -4.86
N SER A 636 3.17 -23.82 -4.66
CA SER A 636 2.67 -24.45 -3.44
C SER A 636 3.55 -24.18 -2.23
N PHE A 637 4.87 -24.08 -2.43
CA PHE A 637 5.80 -23.67 -1.38
C PHE A 637 5.42 -22.30 -0.83
N ASP A 638 5.21 -21.36 -1.74
CA ASP A 638 5.02 -19.94 -1.46
C ASP A 638 3.65 -19.71 -0.80
N THR A 639 2.62 -20.37 -1.32
CA THR A 639 1.26 -20.29 -0.76
C THR A 639 1.14 -21.00 0.58
N PHE A 640 1.91 -22.07 0.81
CA PHE A 640 1.93 -22.76 2.09
C PHE A 640 2.58 -21.90 3.19
N LEU A 641 3.70 -21.24 2.89
CA LEU A 641 4.29 -20.25 3.79
C LEU A 641 3.28 -19.13 4.14
N ALA A 642 2.59 -18.59 3.13
CA ALA A 642 1.59 -17.55 3.35
C ALA A 642 0.46 -18.00 4.27
N VAL A 643 -0.03 -19.24 4.13
CA VAL A 643 -1.05 -19.81 5.03
C VAL A 643 -0.56 -19.92 6.47
N LEU A 644 0.66 -20.43 6.68
CA LEU A 644 1.24 -20.57 8.03
C LEU A 644 1.35 -19.20 8.73
N VAL A 645 1.90 -18.20 8.04
CA VAL A 645 2.11 -16.88 8.62
C VAL A 645 0.78 -16.13 8.82
N LEU A 646 -0.16 -16.19 7.88
CA LEU A 646 -1.45 -15.52 8.04
C LEU A 646 -2.33 -16.17 9.13
N HIS A 647 -2.23 -17.50 9.32
CA HIS A 647 -2.86 -18.15 10.48
C HIS A 647 -2.25 -17.63 11.79
N LEU A 648 -0.91 -17.57 11.87
CA LEU A 648 -0.19 -17.01 13.02
C LEU A 648 -0.62 -15.56 13.28
N CYS A 649 -0.73 -14.71 12.25
CA CYS A 649 -1.24 -13.34 12.38
C CYS A 649 -2.65 -13.32 12.99
N GLY A 650 -3.55 -14.19 12.53
CA GLY A 650 -4.90 -14.30 13.07
C GLY A 650 -4.91 -14.72 14.55
N GLN A 651 -4.07 -15.67 14.94
CA GLN A 651 -3.92 -16.09 16.33
C GLN A 651 -3.37 -14.99 17.24
N ILE A 652 -2.41 -14.20 16.75
CA ILE A 652 -1.89 -13.04 17.47
C ILE A 652 -3.00 -11.99 17.66
N THR A 653 -3.83 -11.75 16.64
CA THR A 653 -4.97 -10.83 16.78
C THR A 653 -5.99 -11.32 17.82
N VAL A 654 -6.27 -12.62 17.90
CA VAL A 654 -7.13 -13.20 18.95
C VAL A 654 -6.51 -13.02 20.35
N LEU A 655 -5.20 -13.26 20.47
CA LEU A 655 -4.46 -13.05 21.71
C LEU A 655 -4.53 -11.57 22.16
N ARG A 656 -4.39 -10.63 21.22
CA ARG A 656 -4.49 -9.18 21.46
C ARG A 656 -5.86 -8.78 22.02
N VAL A 657 -6.94 -9.24 21.41
CA VAL A 657 -8.31 -8.97 21.89
C VAL A 657 -8.52 -9.55 23.29
N THR A 658 -8.00 -10.76 23.53
CA THR A 658 -8.05 -11.39 24.86
C THR A 658 -7.32 -10.54 25.90
N LEU A 659 -6.13 -10.04 25.57
CA LEU A 659 -5.30 -9.19 26.42
C LEU A 659 -5.93 -7.83 26.72
N GLU A 660 -6.57 -7.18 25.74
CA GLU A 660 -7.32 -5.93 25.95
C GLU A 660 -8.50 -6.12 26.92
N SER A 661 -9.15 -7.29 26.87
CA SER A 661 -10.28 -7.62 27.73
C SER A 661 -9.89 -8.03 29.15
N LEU A 662 -8.60 -8.25 29.42
CA LEU A 662 -8.10 -8.81 30.69
C LEU A 662 -8.44 -7.90 31.88
N ALA A 663 -8.25 -6.59 31.74
CA ALA A 663 -8.51 -5.63 32.83
C ALA A 663 -10.01 -5.40 33.09
N ARG A 664 -10.87 -5.54 32.07
CA ARG A 664 -12.32 -5.30 32.20
C ARG A 664 -13.06 -6.43 32.93
N LYS A 665 -12.50 -7.64 32.96
CA LYS A 665 -13.21 -8.85 33.41
C LYS A 665 -13.02 -9.16 34.90
N GLN A 666 -12.18 -8.41 35.62
CA GLN A 666 -11.53 -8.99 36.81
C GLN A 666 -11.41 -8.04 38.01
N ASN A 667 -12.20 -8.33 39.05
CA ASN A 667 -12.05 -7.75 40.40
C ASN A 667 -11.18 -8.62 41.34
N ASP A 668 -10.84 -9.85 40.93
CA ASP A 668 -10.08 -10.82 41.74
C ASP A 668 -8.63 -10.94 41.23
N SER A 669 -7.67 -10.71 42.12
CA SER A 669 -6.23 -10.79 41.83
C SER A 669 -5.78 -12.19 41.42
N SER A 670 -6.33 -13.25 42.03
CA SER A 670 -5.94 -14.63 41.75
C SER A 670 -6.31 -15.05 40.32
N LYS A 671 -7.54 -14.72 39.92
CA LYS A 671 -8.04 -14.98 38.58
C LYS A 671 -7.26 -14.19 37.52
N PHE A 672 -6.71 -13.03 37.86
CA PHE A 672 -6.00 -12.18 36.89
C PHE A 672 -4.67 -12.84 36.51
N PHE A 673 -3.92 -13.29 37.50
CA PHE A 673 -2.66 -13.98 37.26
C PHE A 673 -2.87 -15.31 36.52
N LYS A 674 -3.99 -16.00 36.78
CA LYS A 674 -4.35 -17.21 36.02
C LYS A 674 -4.61 -16.91 34.54
N ASP A 675 -5.46 -15.92 34.24
CA ASP A 675 -5.80 -15.56 32.85
C ASP A 675 -4.58 -14.95 32.12
N LEU A 676 -3.78 -14.13 32.81
CA LEU A 676 -2.52 -13.61 32.28
C LEU A 676 -1.52 -14.75 32.00
N GLY A 677 -1.44 -15.74 32.88
CA GLY A 677 -0.63 -16.94 32.67
C GLY A 677 -1.01 -17.67 31.38
N LEU A 678 -2.31 -17.87 31.14
CA LEU A 678 -2.80 -18.46 29.89
C LEU A 678 -2.43 -17.64 28.64
N ILE A 679 -2.51 -16.30 28.73
CA ILE A 679 -2.10 -15.41 27.64
C ILE A 679 -0.58 -15.52 27.39
N VAL A 680 0.24 -15.57 28.43
CA VAL A 680 1.70 -15.69 28.31
C VAL A 680 2.08 -17.05 27.72
N ASP A 681 1.47 -18.14 28.19
CA ASP A 681 1.67 -19.48 27.64
C ASP A 681 1.28 -19.55 26.16
N ARG A 682 0.14 -18.93 25.80
CA ARG A 682 -0.29 -18.86 24.41
C ARG A 682 0.65 -18.01 23.55
N HIS A 683 1.11 -16.87 24.05
CA HIS A 683 2.10 -16.04 23.35
C HIS A 683 3.41 -16.80 23.10
N ASP A 684 3.88 -17.59 24.08
CA ASP A 684 5.07 -18.43 23.92
C ASP A 684 4.86 -19.54 22.87
N GLN A 685 3.69 -20.19 22.84
CA GLN A 685 3.35 -21.16 21.80
C GLN A 685 3.38 -20.53 20.40
N LEU A 686 2.78 -19.35 20.23
CA LEU A 686 2.78 -18.62 18.94
C LEU A 686 4.19 -18.16 18.55
N PHE A 687 5.03 -17.78 19.53
CA PHE A 687 6.43 -17.46 19.28
C PHE A 687 7.21 -18.69 18.78
N ARG A 688 7.00 -19.86 19.38
CA ARG A 688 7.60 -21.12 18.91
C ARG A 688 7.12 -21.49 17.50
N PHE A 689 5.83 -21.28 17.20
CA PHE A 689 5.30 -21.44 15.84
C PHE A 689 6.07 -20.56 14.86
N ALA A 690 6.26 -19.28 15.18
CA ALA A 690 6.98 -18.32 14.35
C ALA A 690 8.44 -18.75 14.09
N ILE A 691 9.15 -19.20 15.13
CA ILE A 691 10.53 -19.70 15.00
C ILE A 691 10.60 -20.90 14.07
N ILE A 692 9.69 -21.88 14.22
CA ILE A 692 9.69 -23.08 13.38
C ILE A 692 9.42 -22.70 11.92
N VAL A 693 8.51 -21.75 11.65
CA VAL A 693 8.32 -21.20 10.30
C VAL A 693 9.59 -20.53 9.80
N GLU A 694 10.19 -19.63 10.58
CA GLU A 694 11.42 -18.96 10.18
C GLU A 694 12.54 -19.96 9.85
N ASP A 695 12.79 -20.96 10.71
CA ASP A 695 13.82 -21.99 10.53
C ASP A 695 13.58 -22.91 9.32
N CYS A 696 12.32 -23.12 8.94
CA CYS A 696 11.97 -23.93 7.77
C CYS A 696 12.19 -23.17 6.46
N PHE A 697 11.97 -21.85 6.44
CA PHE A 697 11.84 -21.09 5.19
C PHE A 697 12.94 -20.04 4.96
N ASN A 698 13.66 -19.55 5.99
CA ASN A 698 14.54 -18.37 5.88
C ASN A 698 15.63 -18.50 4.80
N LEU A 699 16.27 -19.66 4.68
CA LEU A 699 17.38 -19.85 3.74
C LEU A 699 16.87 -19.93 2.31
N THR A 700 15.76 -20.65 2.10
CA THR A 700 15.09 -20.72 0.80
C THR A 700 14.63 -19.34 0.36
N LEU A 701 14.11 -18.53 1.27
CA LEU A 701 13.70 -17.16 0.99
C LEU A 701 14.86 -16.23 0.60
N LEU A 702 16.06 -16.42 1.18
CA LEU A 702 17.26 -15.70 0.74
C LEU A 702 17.61 -16.04 -0.71
N VAL A 703 17.67 -17.34 -1.03
CA VAL A 703 17.98 -17.81 -2.39
C VAL A 703 16.92 -17.34 -3.39
N GLN A 704 15.64 -17.35 -2.99
CA GLN A 704 14.54 -16.83 -3.79
C GLN A 704 14.73 -15.35 -4.16
N ILE A 705 15.12 -14.50 -3.19
CA ILE A 705 15.39 -13.08 -3.46
C ILE A 705 16.54 -12.94 -4.45
N SER A 706 17.65 -13.65 -4.24
CA SER A 706 18.82 -13.59 -5.13
C SER A 706 18.47 -13.99 -6.56
N ILE A 707 17.73 -15.10 -6.73
CA ILE A 707 17.27 -15.57 -8.04
C ILE A 707 16.33 -14.54 -8.66
N SER A 708 15.32 -14.04 -7.93
CA SER A 708 14.38 -13.05 -8.45
C SER A 708 15.05 -11.75 -8.89
N THR A 709 16.05 -11.27 -8.15
CA THR A 709 16.85 -10.09 -8.54
C THR A 709 17.63 -10.34 -9.82
N ALA A 710 18.38 -11.45 -9.90
CA ALA A 710 19.14 -11.80 -11.10
C ALA A 710 18.23 -11.95 -12.32
N MET A 711 17.10 -12.66 -12.15
CA MET A 711 16.10 -12.89 -13.18
C MET A 711 15.46 -11.60 -13.71
N PHE A 712 15.12 -10.68 -12.82
CA PHE A 712 14.61 -9.37 -13.21
C PHE A 712 15.62 -8.59 -14.05
N CYS A 713 16.90 -8.60 -13.67
CA CYS A 713 17.96 -7.93 -14.42
C CYS A 713 18.16 -8.55 -15.80
N LEU A 714 18.27 -9.89 -15.87
CA LEU A 714 18.53 -10.62 -17.12
C LEU A 714 17.34 -10.54 -18.09
N THR A 715 16.11 -10.63 -17.58
CA THR A 715 14.90 -10.49 -18.39
C THR A 715 14.73 -9.05 -18.86
N GLY A 716 15.03 -8.06 -18.01
CA GLY A 716 15.06 -6.65 -18.38
C GLY A 716 16.07 -6.35 -19.49
N TYR A 717 17.27 -6.95 -19.43
CA TYR A 717 18.29 -6.82 -20.47
C TYR A 717 17.80 -7.40 -21.80
N ARG A 718 17.20 -8.59 -21.78
CA ARG A 718 16.62 -9.22 -22.98
C ARG A 718 15.50 -8.43 -23.60
N ILE A 719 14.60 -7.88 -22.78
CA ILE A 719 13.55 -6.96 -23.24
C ILE A 719 14.23 -5.85 -24.03
N ILE A 720 15.18 -5.13 -23.45
CA ILE A 720 15.79 -3.96 -24.10
C ILE A 720 16.59 -4.34 -25.36
N LYS A 721 17.36 -5.43 -25.33
CA LYS A 721 18.07 -5.91 -26.53
C LYS A 721 17.11 -6.29 -27.65
N SER A 722 16.01 -6.98 -27.33
CA SER A 722 14.97 -7.30 -28.32
C SER A 722 14.27 -6.06 -28.88
N LEU A 723 14.38 -4.89 -28.22
CA LEU A 723 13.90 -3.61 -28.71
C LEU A 723 14.92 -2.86 -29.60
N ASP A 724 16.16 -3.33 -29.68
CA ASP A 724 17.23 -2.70 -30.47
C ASP A 724 17.50 -3.43 -31.80
N GLU A 725 17.13 -4.71 -31.94
CA GLU A 725 17.35 -5.51 -33.16
C GLU A 725 16.17 -5.38 -34.16
N ASP A 726 16.51 -5.06 -35.42
CA ASP A 726 15.60 -4.70 -36.54
C ASP A 726 15.07 -5.92 -37.36
N GLU A 727 14.95 -7.11 -36.76
CA GLU A 727 14.45 -8.31 -37.47
C GLU A 727 12.97 -8.64 -37.20
N GLN A 728 12.35 -9.32 -38.19
CA GLN A 728 10.93 -9.47 -38.51
C GLN A 728 9.85 -9.25 -37.40
N PRO A 729 8.74 -8.54 -37.73
CA PRO A 729 7.82 -7.96 -36.73
C PRO A 729 6.90 -8.93 -35.97
N ASP A 730 6.56 -10.10 -36.53
CA ASP A 730 5.47 -10.93 -35.97
C ASP A 730 5.92 -11.82 -34.80
N GLY A 731 7.17 -12.30 -34.77
CA GLY A 731 7.72 -13.09 -33.66
C GLY A 731 8.17 -12.24 -32.46
N GLN A 732 8.61 -11.01 -32.72
CA GLN A 732 9.17 -10.08 -31.73
C GLN A 732 8.14 -9.59 -30.71
N ILE A 733 6.90 -9.33 -31.15
CA ILE A 733 5.81 -8.84 -30.27
C ILE A 733 5.40 -9.92 -29.26
N VAL A 734 5.33 -11.19 -29.68
CA VAL A 734 4.91 -12.31 -28.83
C VAL A 734 5.97 -12.61 -27.76
N GLY A 735 7.25 -12.60 -28.13
CA GLY A 735 8.37 -12.74 -27.19
C GLY A 735 8.43 -11.61 -26.17
N LEU A 736 8.28 -10.36 -26.62
CA LEU A 736 8.24 -9.17 -25.75
C LEU A 736 7.09 -9.25 -24.73
N ALA A 737 5.89 -9.63 -25.18
CA ALA A 737 4.73 -9.79 -24.30
C ALA A 737 4.97 -10.86 -23.23
N PHE A 738 5.60 -12.00 -23.60
CA PHE A 738 5.94 -13.05 -22.65
C PHE A 738 6.95 -12.56 -21.59
N PHE A 739 8.00 -11.83 -21.98
CA PHE A 739 8.97 -11.30 -21.03
C PHE A 739 8.35 -10.30 -20.05
N LEU A 740 7.44 -9.42 -20.53
CA LEU A 740 6.70 -8.51 -19.66
C LEU A 740 5.80 -9.26 -18.67
N ILE A 741 5.08 -10.29 -19.12
CA ILE A 741 4.26 -11.16 -18.24
C ILE A 741 5.15 -11.85 -17.20
N HIS A 742 6.33 -12.33 -17.57
CA HIS A 742 7.29 -12.98 -16.67
C HIS A 742 7.83 -12.03 -15.59
N VAL A 743 8.14 -10.78 -15.97
CA VAL A 743 8.58 -9.74 -15.03
C VAL A 743 7.46 -9.41 -14.04
N ILE A 744 6.23 -9.16 -14.52
CA ILE A 744 5.07 -8.85 -13.67
C ILE A 744 4.81 -10.01 -12.70
N TYR A 745 4.84 -11.25 -13.20
CA TYR A 745 4.70 -12.47 -12.38
C TYR A 745 5.74 -12.50 -11.25
N THR A 746 7.02 -12.33 -11.57
CA THR A 746 8.12 -12.40 -10.60
C THR A 746 8.00 -11.32 -9.53
N MET A 747 7.57 -10.12 -9.90
CA MET A 747 7.36 -9.00 -8.98
C MET A 747 6.17 -9.24 -8.03
N LEU A 748 5.04 -9.70 -8.57
CA LEU A 748 3.85 -10.01 -7.77
C LEU A 748 4.11 -11.15 -6.77
N HIS A 749 4.88 -12.18 -7.18
CA HIS A 749 5.25 -13.28 -6.30
C HIS A 749 6.16 -12.82 -5.15
N LEU A 750 7.18 -12.01 -5.46
CA LEU A 750 8.08 -11.45 -4.44
C LEU A 750 7.34 -10.53 -3.46
N PHE A 751 6.41 -9.72 -3.97
CA PHE A 751 5.59 -8.82 -3.17
C PHE A 751 4.82 -9.55 -2.07
N ILE A 752 4.34 -10.77 -2.34
CA ILE A 752 3.52 -11.53 -1.38
C ILE A 752 4.32 -11.93 -0.14
N TYR A 753 5.60 -12.27 -0.26
CA TYR A 753 6.45 -12.52 0.90
C TYR A 753 6.62 -11.29 1.78
N CYS A 754 6.88 -10.14 1.15
CA CYS A 754 7.05 -8.87 1.85
C CYS A 754 5.75 -8.41 2.51
N TYR A 755 4.60 -8.59 1.86
CA TYR A 755 3.28 -8.29 2.41
C TYR A 755 2.96 -9.15 3.64
N VAL A 756 3.16 -10.46 3.54
CA VAL A 756 2.89 -11.40 4.64
C VAL A 756 3.87 -11.19 5.80
N GLY A 757 5.14 -10.87 5.52
CA GLY A 757 6.14 -10.51 6.52
C GLY A 757 5.80 -9.22 7.27
N GLU A 758 5.34 -8.18 6.55
CA GLU A 758 4.89 -6.91 7.13
C GLU A 758 3.69 -7.12 8.06
N MET A 759 2.70 -7.91 7.63
CA MET A 759 1.54 -8.24 8.45
C MET A 759 1.93 -8.95 9.75
N LEU A 760 2.91 -9.87 9.69
CA LEU A 760 3.41 -10.56 10.88
C LEU A 760 4.09 -9.59 11.86
N LEU A 761 4.91 -8.69 11.32
CA LEU A 761 5.59 -7.65 12.10
C LEU A 761 4.59 -6.73 12.81
N GLU A 762 3.57 -6.27 12.08
CA GLU A 762 2.51 -5.40 12.61
C GLU A 762 1.72 -6.10 13.72
N GLN A 763 1.23 -7.33 13.47
CA GLN A 763 0.43 -8.05 14.48
C GLN A 763 1.25 -8.37 15.73
N SER A 764 2.51 -8.80 15.56
CA SER A 764 3.39 -9.14 16.68
C SER A 764 3.71 -7.94 17.57
N THR A 765 4.11 -6.81 16.99
CA THR A 765 4.39 -5.58 17.75
C THR A 765 3.13 -4.96 18.37
N GLY A 766 1.96 -5.25 17.79
CA GLY A 766 0.65 -4.87 18.30
C GLY A 766 0.25 -5.54 19.62
N VAL A 767 0.90 -6.64 20.03
CA VAL A 767 0.66 -7.26 21.35
C VAL A 767 1.03 -6.31 22.48
N ALA A 768 2.13 -5.56 22.34
CA ALA A 768 2.51 -4.54 23.31
C ALA A 768 1.52 -3.38 23.37
N GLU A 769 0.88 -3.04 22.24
CA GLU A 769 -0.16 -2.00 22.16
C GLU A 769 -1.43 -2.46 22.87
N SER A 770 -1.91 -3.65 22.56
CA SER A 770 -3.08 -4.25 23.22
C SER A 770 -2.88 -4.44 24.73
N ALA A 771 -1.66 -4.73 25.18
CA ALA A 771 -1.31 -4.74 26.60
C ALA A 771 -1.45 -3.34 27.24
N TYR A 772 -1.15 -2.28 26.48
CA TYR A 772 -1.23 -0.89 26.96
C TYR A 772 -2.66 -0.35 26.90
N ASP A 773 -3.45 -0.79 25.93
CA ASP A 773 -4.84 -0.39 25.75
C ASP A 773 -5.81 -1.11 26.70
N CYS A 774 -5.33 -2.13 27.42
CA CYS A 774 -6.09 -2.66 28.54
C CYS A 774 -6.26 -1.57 29.61
N ASN A 775 -7.33 -1.61 30.41
CA ASN A 775 -7.57 -0.67 31.51
C ASN A 775 -6.58 -0.89 32.69
N TRP A 776 -5.27 -0.90 32.42
CA TRP A 776 -4.23 -1.20 33.41
C TRP A 776 -4.18 -0.19 34.56
N HIS A 777 -4.70 1.03 34.34
CA HIS A 777 -4.80 2.06 35.37
C HIS A 777 -5.81 1.72 36.47
N ASP A 778 -6.77 0.83 36.18
CA ASP A 778 -7.73 0.30 37.15
C ASP A 778 -7.17 -0.91 37.92
N LEU A 779 -6.02 -1.46 37.52
CA LEU A 779 -5.42 -2.64 38.12
C LEU A 779 -4.55 -2.29 39.34
N SER A 780 -4.38 -3.26 40.24
CA SER A 780 -3.42 -3.11 41.34
C SER A 780 -1.97 -2.98 40.83
N PRO A 781 -1.06 -2.34 41.58
CA PRO A 781 0.32 -2.14 41.15
C PRO A 781 1.06 -3.43 40.74
N ARG A 782 0.77 -4.57 41.40
CA ARG A 782 1.38 -5.88 41.08
C ARG A 782 0.87 -6.43 39.75
N GLN A 783 -0.42 -6.26 39.46
CA GLN A 783 -1.03 -6.70 38.20
C GLN A 783 -0.55 -5.83 37.03
N ALA A 784 -0.53 -4.51 37.20
CA ALA A 784 0.00 -3.58 36.21
C ALA A 784 1.49 -3.85 35.89
N LEU A 785 2.32 -4.14 36.90
CA LEU A 785 3.72 -4.50 36.70
C LEU A 785 3.89 -5.77 35.84
N SER A 786 2.99 -6.74 35.95
CA SER A 786 3.06 -7.98 35.18
C SER A 786 2.78 -7.75 33.69
N LEU A 787 1.97 -6.74 33.35
CA LEU A 787 1.74 -6.32 31.96
C LEU A 787 2.96 -5.63 31.35
N VAL A 788 3.79 -4.97 32.15
CA VAL A 788 5.05 -4.36 31.66
C VAL A 788 5.98 -5.44 31.09
N ILE A 789 6.05 -6.61 31.74
CA ILE A 789 6.84 -7.74 31.24
C ILE A 789 6.34 -8.19 29.87
N VAL A 790 5.01 -8.28 29.70
CA VAL A 790 4.38 -8.61 28.40
C VAL A 790 4.72 -7.56 27.35
N MET A 791 4.60 -6.27 27.68
CA MET A 791 4.95 -5.18 26.77
C MET A 791 6.42 -5.23 26.35
N CYS A 792 7.34 -5.42 27.30
CA CYS A 792 8.77 -5.53 27.03
C CYS A 792 9.09 -6.72 26.14
N ARG A 793 8.48 -7.88 26.40
CA ARG A 793 8.69 -9.09 25.60
C ARG A 793 8.09 -8.96 24.19
N ALA A 794 6.92 -8.35 24.06
CA ALA A 794 6.22 -8.15 22.79
C ALA A 794 6.91 -7.12 21.87
N ARG A 795 7.88 -6.35 22.36
CA ARG A 795 8.75 -5.50 21.51
C ARG A 795 9.72 -6.31 20.65
N ALA A 796 10.08 -7.53 21.07
CA ALA A 796 10.82 -8.46 20.23
C ALA A 796 9.85 -9.15 19.26
N ALA A 797 9.66 -8.52 18.11
CA ALA A 797 8.67 -8.90 17.11
C ALA A 797 8.99 -10.24 16.43
N PHE A 798 7.94 -10.92 15.97
CA PHE A 798 8.06 -12.09 15.12
C PHE A 798 8.39 -11.62 13.71
N GLN A 799 9.46 -12.15 13.12
CA GLN A 799 9.96 -11.70 11.83
C GLN A 799 10.22 -12.90 10.92
N LEU A 800 9.85 -12.73 9.66
CA LEU A 800 10.31 -13.61 8.58
C LEU A 800 11.55 -12.97 7.98
N THR A 801 12.69 -13.67 7.94
CA THR A 801 13.95 -13.09 7.45
C THR A 801 14.45 -13.77 6.19
N ALA A 802 15.15 -13.01 5.35
CA ALA A 802 15.96 -13.52 4.25
C ALA A 802 17.30 -13.99 4.82
N GLY A 803 17.39 -15.28 5.18
CA GLY A 803 18.60 -15.90 5.72
C GLY A 803 19.22 -15.17 6.91
N LYS A 804 18.39 -14.59 7.79
CA LYS A 804 18.80 -13.77 8.94
C LYS A 804 19.53 -12.46 8.62
N PHE A 805 19.61 -12.06 7.35
CA PHE A 805 20.24 -10.79 6.94
C PHE A 805 19.30 -9.58 7.11
N ARG A 806 18.07 -9.71 6.58
CA ARG A 806 17.06 -8.65 6.56
C ARG A 806 15.66 -9.26 6.74
N PRO A 807 14.76 -8.62 7.51
CA PRO A 807 13.37 -9.04 7.58
C PRO A 807 12.65 -8.76 6.24
N PHE A 808 11.72 -9.65 5.88
CA PHE A 808 10.76 -9.41 4.81
C PHE A 808 9.82 -8.29 5.23
N SER A 809 9.91 -7.19 4.51
CA SER A 809 9.11 -5.98 4.70
C SER A 809 8.90 -5.31 3.35
N LEU A 810 7.97 -4.36 3.31
CA LEU A 810 7.77 -3.54 2.10
C LEU A 810 9.02 -2.69 1.78
N GLU A 811 9.83 -2.35 2.79
CA GLU A 811 11.13 -1.71 2.60
C GLU A 811 12.09 -2.61 1.80
N LEU A 812 12.17 -3.90 2.16
CA LEU A 812 13.02 -4.87 1.45
C LEU A 812 12.55 -5.04 0.00
N PHE A 813 11.24 -5.08 -0.26
CA PHE A 813 10.70 -5.12 -1.63
C PHE A 813 11.19 -3.94 -2.47
N ASN A 814 11.07 -2.72 -1.93
CA ASN A 814 11.53 -1.51 -2.61
C ASN A 814 13.04 -1.50 -2.84
N ALA A 815 13.83 -2.00 -1.89
CA ALA A 815 15.27 -2.14 -2.04
C ALA A 815 15.63 -3.10 -3.18
N ILE A 816 14.92 -4.24 -3.29
CA ILE A 816 15.13 -5.22 -4.36
C ILE A 816 14.81 -4.59 -5.72
N LEU A 817 13.69 -3.88 -5.86
CA LEU A 817 13.33 -3.20 -7.12
C LEU A 817 14.41 -2.20 -7.57
N LYS A 818 14.85 -1.33 -6.65
CA LYS A 818 15.88 -0.33 -6.92
C LYS A 818 17.20 -0.96 -7.33
N THR A 819 17.61 -2.01 -6.61
CA THR A 819 18.87 -2.71 -6.87
C THR A 819 18.83 -3.41 -8.22
N SER A 820 17.71 -4.05 -8.56
CA SER A 820 17.54 -4.75 -9.83
C SER A 820 17.53 -3.77 -11.02
N ALA A 821 16.84 -2.63 -10.89
CA ALA A 821 16.89 -1.57 -11.88
C ALA A 821 18.31 -0.97 -12.03
N GLY A 822 19.03 -0.79 -10.92
CA GLY A 822 20.42 -0.32 -10.94
C GLY A 822 21.36 -1.27 -11.68
N TYR A 823 21.28 -2.58 -11.43
CA TYR A 823 22.05 -3.58 -12.17
C TYR A 823 21.69 -3.64 -13.65
N LEU A 824 20.40 -3.50 -13.99
CA LEU A 824 19.96 -3.38 -15.37
C LEU A 824 20.61 -2.16 -16.05
N SER A 825 20.61 -0.98 -15.41
CA SER A 825 21.28 0.21 -15.96
C SER A 825 22.77 0.01 -16.17
N VAL A 826 23.46 -0.72 -15.27
CA VAL A 826 24.88 -1.07 -15.44
C VAL A 826 25.08 -1.98 -16.64
N LEU A 827 24.27 -3.03 -16.78
CA LEU A 827 24.35 -3.94 -17.93
C LEU A 827 24.15 -3.21 -19.25
N LEU A 828 23.21 -2.27 -19.31
CA LEU A 828 22.98 -1.43 -20.49
C LEU A 828 24.15 -0.50 -20.79
N ALA A 829 24.71 0.15 -19.75
CA ALA A 829 25.87 1.04 -19.91
C ALA A 829 27.14 0.29 -20.32
N MET A 830 27.23 -1.01 -20.04
CA MET A 830 28.35 -1.87 -20.43
C MET A 830 28.16 -2.56 -21.78
N LYS A 831 26.98 -2.44 -22.42
CA LYS A 831 26.66 -3.06 -23.71
C LYS A 831 27.71 -2.73 -24.78
N ASP A 832 28.04 -1.44 -24.95
CA ASP A 832 29.01 -0.97 -25.96
C ASP A 832 30.48 -1.35 -25.68
N ARG A 833 30.77 -2.01 -24.54
CA ARG A 833 32.13 -2.48 -24.19
C ARG A 833 32.27 -4.01 -24.25
N LEU A 834 31.16 -4.72 -24.45
CA LEU A 834 31.10 -6.19 -24.46
C LEU A 834 30.98 -6.76 -25.88
N ASP A 835 30.66 -5.93 -26.86
CA ASP A 835 30.87 -6.16 -28.30
C ASP A 835 32.31 -5.74 -28.68
#